data_AF-A0A819GRN9-F1
#
_entry.id   AF-A0A819GRN9-F1
#
_cell.length_a   1.000
_cell.length_b   1.000
_cell.length_c   1.000
_cell.angle_alpha   90.00
_cell.angle_beta   90.00
_cell.angle_gamma   90.00
#
_symmetry.space_group_name_H-M   'P 1'
#
loop_
_entity.id
_entity.type
_entity.pdbx_description
1 polymer ?
#
loop_
_entity_poly.entity_id
_entity_poly.type
_entity_poly.pdbx_seq_one_letter_code
_entity_poly.pdbx_strand_id
1 'polypeptide(L)'
;MQTLTTLNLHWNKIGDDGAQRLADALRTNTTLTALNLRSNYIEAIGAQYIADGLRNNMTLTTLDLSRNQIGPVGAQHIADVLRANTTLTELNLGWTQIKDVGAQHIAHELRNDSTLTTLNLDWNKIGDVGTQSLADALRTNTTLTTLNLSFNPIGHVGLQHLTDALQNNTTLATLNLISDHIGAVGAQHIADVLRTNKTLTILNLDSNEIGDAGVQHLTDALRNNTTLTALNVNRNEIGDVGAQYIAETLQTNTTLNTLDLFGNEIRDVGAHHLADALRINTTLIALNVRRNEIGDFGVQHIADGLRTNTTLTTLNLDDNEIGDVGAQHLADVLRTNTITNEYNELKQTINEQKQNPQNHSLIKQINQWEINSIQKIQQKAQECREIFIKSSETCINDIEMKFNDLTQQIKQFQKENEFNEINLNYLRNQLRKMTEELNNPSYMCIELNAHSFINNILITFPKKPIFNEWKQNAITVAGENGEGKELNQLNCPGGIFIDKKNNIFIADDCNHRIIERQYNTKEGQIVAGANGRGNQIDQLNCPTDVIFDQQNRSTIIADQGNRRVIQWLNQNQQILIDNIDCWGLAMDKHGFLYVSNCMKNEVRRWKAGEYNNEGVVVAGGNDKGNQLNQLHAPTFIFVGENESVYVSDVNNHRVMKWRKDAKEGTVVAGANGYGENLNQLSYPQGVIVDDLGQIYVADYGNNRVMRWCEGKEEGKVVVGENGEGNQSNQLNRPYGLSFDDEGNFYVSDCWNNR
;
A
#
# COMPACT_ATOMS: atom_id res chain seq x y z
N MET A 1 -7.34 -5.39 -40.13
CA MET A 1 -8.79 -5.22 -39.90
C MET A 1 -9.21 -6.29 -38.92
N GLN A 2 -9.91 -5.93 -37.84
CA GLN A 2 -10.56 -6.94 -36.99
C GLN A 2 -11.73 -7.53 -37.78
N THR A 3 -11.75 -8.86 -37.94
CA THR A 3 -12.83 -9.59 -38.62
C THR A 3 -13.82 -10.12 -37.60
N LEU A 4 -15.09 -10.24 -38.00
CA LEU A 4 -16.16 -10.71 -37.12
C LEU A 4 -16.00 -12.21 -36.84
N THR A 5 -15.89 -12.57 -35.56
CA THR A 5 -15.71 -13.96 -35.09
C THR A 5 -16.93 -14.53 -34.36
N THR A 6 -17.81 -13.68 -33.85
CA THR A 6 -19.05 -14.08 -33.16
C THR A 6 -20.21 -13.25 -33.69
N LEU A 7 -21.32 -13.91 -34.04
CA LEU A 7 -22.55 -13.28 -34.50
C LEU A 7 -23.72 -13.76 -33.66
N ASN A 8 -24.34 -12.84 -32.93
CA ASN A 8 -25.51 -13.13 -32.10
C ASN A 8 -26.77 -12.52 -32.71
N LEU A 9 -27.70 -13.38 -33.12
CA LEU A 9 -28.99 -13.06 -33.73
C LEU A 9 -30.16 -13.65 -32.94
N HIS A 10 -29.97 -13.95 -31.65
CA HIS A 10 -31.04 -14.48 -30.80
C HIS A 10 -32.26 -13.52 -30.71
N TRP A 11 -33.47 -14.07 -30.55
CA TRP A 11 -34.72 -13.32 -30.40
C TRP A 11 -35.06 -12.38 -31.57
N ASN A 12 -34.84 -12.86 -32.79
CA ASN A 12 -35.20 -12.14 -34.01
C ASN A 12 -36.33 -12.86 -34.76
N LYS A 13 -36.66 -12.34 -35.95
CA LYS A 13 -37.70 -12.88 -36.83
C LYS A 13 -37.13 -13.58 -38.06
N ILE A 14 -35.94 -14.16 -37.94
CA ILE A 14 -35.27 -14.82 -39.07
C ILE A 14 -36.06 -16.10 -39.39
N GLY A 15 -36.66 -16.15 -40.58
CA GLY A 15 -37.26 -17.35 -41.15
C GLY A 15 -36.30 -18.08 -42.09
N ASP A 16 -36.81 -19.09 -42.79
CA ASP A 16 -36.03 -19.97 -43.67
C ASP A 16 -35.26 -19.21 -44.76
N ASP A 17 -35.85 -18.19 -45.38
CA ASP A 17 -35.17 -17.35 -46.38
C ASP A 17 -33.96 -16.61 -45.80
N GLY A 18 -34.08 -16.13 -44.56
CA GLY A 18 -32.97 -15.49 -43.85
C GLY A 18 -31.88 -16.50 -43.47
N ALA A 19 -32.29 -17.69 -43.03
CA ALA A 19 -31.38 -18.80 -42.78
C ALA A 19 -30.62 -19.21 -44.06
N GLN A 20 -31.27 -19.20 -45.22
CA GLN A 20 -30.62 -19.43 -46.51
C GLN A 20 -29.50 -18.42 -46.79
N ARG A 21 -29.79 -17.12 -46.61
CA ARG A 21 -28.80 -16.06 -46.85
C ARG A 21 -27.61 -16.18 -45.91
N LEU A 22 -27.85 -16.55 -44.65
CA LEU A 22 -26.79 -16.81 -43.69
C LEU A 22 -25.97 -18.05 -44.07
N ALA A 23 -26.61 -19.13 -44.49
CA ALA A 23 -25.95 -20.34 -44.97
C ALA A 23 -25.04 -20.09 -46.19
N ASP A 24 -25.52 -19.28 -47.15
CA ASP A 24 -24.73 -18.89 -48.32
C ASP A 24 -23.48 -18.09 -47.92
N ALA A 25 -23.60 -17.22 -46.91
CA ALA A 25 -22.46 -16.49 -46.36
C ALA A 25 -21.50 -17.41 -45.58
N LEU A 26 -22.02 -18.38 -44.80
CA LEU A 26 -21.22 -19.34 -44.04
C LEU A 26 -20.30 -20.17 -44.95
N ARG A 27 -20.75 -20.48 -46.18
CA ARG A 27 -19.97 -21.29 -47.13
C ARG A 27 -18.63 -20.68 -47.52
N THR A 28 -18.53 -19.35 -47.54
CA THR A 28 -17.30 -18.62 -47.90
C THR A 28 -16.66 -17.91 -46.72
N ASN A 29 -17.34 -17.84 -45.59
CA ASN A 29 -16.83 -17.18 -44.40
C ASN A 29 -15.71 -18.01 -43.75
N THR A 30 -14.60 -17.34 -43.46
CA THR A 30 -13.38 -17.94 -42.88
C THR A 30 -13.01 -17.34 -41.53
N THR A 31 -13.94 -16.65 -40.87
CA THR A 31 -13.63 -15.89 -39.64
C THR A 31 -14.62 -16.15 -38.50
N LEU A 32 -15.86 -16.51 -38.82
CA LEU A 32 -16.92 -16.72 -37.86
C LEU A 32 -16.74 -18.07 -37.19
N THR A 33 -16.65 -18.02 -35.86
CA THR A 33 -16.46 -19.17 -34.97
C THR A 33 -17.73 -19.49 -34.18
N ALA A 34 -18.57 -18.49 -33.89
CA ALA A 34 -19.82 -18.69 -33.15
C ALA A 34 -21.01 -18.00 -33.82
N LEU A 35 -22.10 -18.73 -34.00
CA LEU A 35 -23.35 -18.25 -34.56
C LEU A 35 -24.52 -18.60 -33.65
N ASN A 36 -25.20 -17.59 -33.12
CA ASN A 36 -26.40 -17.76 -32.31
C ASN A 36 -27.65 -17.33 -33.08
N LEU A 37 -28.52 -18.29 -33.38
CA LEU A 37 -29.81 -18.14 -34.06
C LEU A 37 -30.99 -18.54 -33.16
N ARG A 38 -30.79 -18.57 -31.84
CA ARG A 38 -31.81 -18.94 -30.87
C ARG A 38 -33.09 -18.10 -30.96
N SER A 39 -34.25 -18.70 -30.71
CA SER A 39 -35.53 -17.98 -30.67
C SER A 39 -35.80 -17.18 -31.96
N ASN A 40 -35.78 -17.86 -33.10
CA ASN A 40 -36.15 -17.32 -34.41
C ASN A 40 -37.32 -18.14 -35.00
N TYR A 41 -37.64 -17.92 -36.28
CA TYR A 41 -38.69 -18.65 -37.01
C TYR A 41 -38.09 -19.62 -38.03
N ILE A 42 -36.94 -20.22 -37.72
CA ILE A 42 -36.30 -21.20 -38.59
C ILE A 42 -37.07 -22.53 -38.46
N GLU A 43 -37.54 -23.04 -39.59
CA GLU A 43 -38.23 -24.32 -39.69
C GLU A 43 -37.29 -25.38 -40.30
N ALA A 44 -37.84 -26.54 -40.69
CA ALA A 44 -37.05 -27.64 -41.25
C ALA A 44 -36.24 -27.24 -42.50
N ILE A 45 -36.81 -26.39 -43.37
CA ILE A 45 -36.14 -25.95 -44.61
C ILE A 45 -35.00 -24.98 -44.28
N GLY A 46 -35.20 -24.05 -43.36
CA GLY A 46 -34.13 -23.16 -42.91
C GLY A 46 -32.99 -23.93 -42.25
N ALA A 47 -33.31 -24.96 -41.46
CA ALA A 47 -32.32 -25.87 -40.88
C ALA A 47 -31.51 -26.60 -41.96
N GLN A 48 -32.18 -27.05 -43.03
CA GLN A 48 -31.53 -27.64 -44.20
C GLN A 48 -30.52 -26.69 -44.82
N TYR A 49 -30.90 -25.42 -45.03
CA TYR A 49 -29.98 -24.44 -45.58
C TYR A 49 -28.76 -24.23 -44.68
N ILE A 50 -28.97 -24.08 -43.37
CA ILE A 50 -27.86 -23.95 -42.42
C ILE A 50 -26.94 -25.18 -42.49
N ALA A 51 -27.48 -26.40 -42.50
CA ALA A 51 -26.71 -27.62 -42.69
C ALA A 51 -25.87 -27.59 -43.98
N ASP A 52 -26.45 -27.18 -45.10
CA ASP A 52 -25.73 -27.07 -46.38
C ASP A 52 -24.61 -26.01 -46.34
N GLY A 53 -24.80 -24.93 -45.58
CA GLY A 53 -23.76 -23.93 -45.31
C GLY A 53 -22.60 -24.49 -44.47
N LEU A 54 -22.91 -25.32 -43.48
CA LEU A 54 -21.92 -25.93 -42.58
C LEU A 54 -21.06 -27.01 -43.23
N ARG A 55 -21.57 -27.68 -44.28
CA ARG A 55 -20.88 -28.83 -44.92
C ARG A 55 -19.46 -28.51 -45.36
N ASN A 56 -19.18 -27.27 -45.77
CA ASN A 56 -17.85 -26.82 -46.19
C ASN A 56 -17.28 -25.70 -45.29
N ASN A 57 -18.00 -25.31 -44.24
CA ASN A 57 -17.51 -24.30 -43.33
C ASN A 57 -16.46 -24.95 -42.41
N MET A 58 -15.27 -24.35 -42.35
CA MET A 58 -14.12 -24.88 -41.60
C MET A 58 -13.75 -23.98 -40.41
N THR A 59 -14.65 -23.13 -39.94
CA THR A 59 -14.34 -22.17 -38.87
C THR A 59 -15.36 -22.13 -37.76
N LEU A 60 -16.63 -22.46 -38.04
CA LEU A 60 -17.69 -22.42 -37.06
C LEU A 60 -17.52 -23.59 -36.08
N THR A 61 -17.35 -23.23 -34.81
CA THR A 61 -17.18 -24.15 -33.68
C THR A 61 -18.42 -24.24 -32.81
N THR A 62 -19.26 -23.20 -32.79
CA THR A 62 -20.47 -23.12 -31.97
C THR A 62 -21.68 -22.69 -32.79
N LEU A 63 -22.76 -23.47 -32.71
CA LEU A 63 -24.04 -23.17 -33.34
C LEU A 63 -25.19 -23.34 -32.35
N ASP A 64 -25.95 -22.26 -32.13
CA ASP A 64 -27.19 -22.28 -31.35
C ASP A 64 -28.41 -22.08 -32.25
N LEU A 65 -29.22 -23.13 -32.40
CA LEU A 65 -30.49 -23.15 -33.13
C LEU A 65 -31.68 -23.34 -32.17
N SER A 66 -31.48 -23.23 -30.86
CA SER A 66 -32.51 -23.52 -29.87
C SER A 66 -33.75 -22.62 -30.00
N ARG A 67 -34.91 -23.08 -29.53
CA ARG A 67 -36.20 -22.36 -29.61
C ARG A 67 -36.60 -21.95 -31.03
N ASN A 68 -36.32 -22.80 -32.01
CA ASN A 68 -36.82 -22.71 -33.40
C ASN A 68 -37.79 -23.86 -33.70
N GLN A 69 -38.40 -23.89 -34.88
CA GLN A 69 -39.40 -24.91 -35.28
C GLN A 69 -38.79 -25.96 -36.23
N ILE A 70 -37.57 -26.41 -35.91
CA ILE A 70 -36.75 -27.29 -36.75
C ILE A 70 -37.45 -28.64 -37.03
N GLY A 71 -38.04 -29.23 -36.00
CA GLY A 71 -38.72 -30.53 -36.09
C GLY A 71 -37.79 -31.70 -36.43
N PRO A 72 -38.34 -32.91 -36.58
CA PRO A 72 -37.54 -34.12 -36.87
C PRO A 72 -36.78 -34.05 -38.20
N VAL A 73 -37.40 -33.48 -39.24
CA VAL A 73 -36.80 -33.37 -40.59
C VAL A 73 -35.65 -32.38 -40.60
N GLY A 74 -35.81 -31.21 -39.96
CA GLY A 74 -34.70 -30.26 -39.83
C GLY A 74 -33.55 -30.83 -39.00
N ALA A 75 -33.86 -31.59 -37.94
CA ALA A 75 -32.85 -32.25 -37.12
C ALA A 75 -32.07 -33.31 -37.91
N GLN A 76 -32.74 -34.04 -38.81
CA GLN A 76 -32.08 -34.93 -39.76
C GLN A 76 -31.07 -34.17 -40.62
N HIS A 77 -31.46 -33.04 -41.21
CA HIS A 77 -30.54 -32.27 -42.05
C HIS A 77 -29.32 -31.76 -41.27
N ILE A 78 -29.51 -31.29 -40.03
CA ILE A 78 -28.41 -30.91 -39.16
C ILE A 78 -27.54 -32.13 -38.78
N ALA A 79 -28.14 -33.28 -38.49
CA ALA A 79 -27.39 -34.50 -38.19
C ALA A 79 -26.51 -34.95 -39.36
N ASP A 80 -27.04 -34.92 -40.58
CA ASP A 80 -26.35 -35.35 -41.81
C ASP A 80 -25.04 -34.56 -42.06
N VAL A 81 -24.88 -33.37 -41.48
CA VAL A 81 -23.65 -32.57 -41.61
C VAL A 81 -22.59 -32.92 -40.58
N LEU A 82 -22.94 -33.54 -39.44
CA LEU A 82 -22.00 -33.87 -38.36
C LEU A 82 -20.86 -34.78 -38.84
N ARG A 83 -21.16 -35.76 -39.70
CA ARG A 83 -20.14 -36.62 -40.32
C ARG A 83 -19.14 -35.91 -41.24
N ALA A 84 -19.49 -34.73 -41.75
CA ALA A 84 -18.71 -34.00 -42.75
C ALA A 84 -18.04 -32.76 -42.17
N ASN A 85 -18.67 -32.11 -41.19
CA ASN A 85 -18.14 -30.94 -40.55
C ASN A 85 -17.13 -31.34 -39.46
N THR A 86 -15.88 -30.92 -39.64
CA THR A 86 -14.80 -31.27 -38.72
C THR A 86 -14.45 -30.14 -37.73
N THR A 87 -15.32 -29.15 -37.54
CA THR A 87 -15.02 -27.97 -36.72
C THR A 87 -16.05 -27.68 -35.65
N LEU A 88 -17.30 -28.10 -35.84
CA LEU A 88 -18.38 -27.87 -34.89
C LEU A 88 -18.15 -28.70 -33.64
N THR A 89 -17.95 -28.01 -32.51
CA THR A 89 -17.67 -28.64 -31.21
C THR A 89 -18.85 -28.49 -30.25
N GLU A 90 -19.73 -27.51 -30.48
CA GLU A 90 -20.92 -27.23 -29.69
C GLU A 90 -22.14 -27.02 -30.58
N LEU A 91 -23.19 -27.82 -30.34
CA LEU A 91 -24.47 -27.75 -31.03
C LEU A 91 -25.61 -27.68 -30.02
N ASN A 92 -26.42 -26.63 -30.12
CA ASN A 92 -27.62 -26.47 -29.31
C ASN A 92 -28.89 -26.54 -30.18
N LEU A 93 -29.68 -27.60 -29.96
CA LEU A 93 -30.99 -27.84 -30.57
C LEU A 93 -32.11 -27.87 -29.52
N GLY A 94 -31.90 -27.25 -28.36
CA GLY A 94 -32.89 -27.19 -27.29
C GLY A 94 -34.22 -26.58 -27.75
N TRP A 95 -35.36 -27.14 -27.34
CA TRP A 95 -36.69 -26.64 -27.66
C TRP A 95 -36.94 -26.49 -29.17
N THR A 96 -36.55 -27.50 -29.97
CA THR A 96 -36.74 -27.49 -31.43
C THR A 96 -37.69 -28.58 -31.95
N GLN A 97 -38.35 -29.30 -31.03
CA GLN A 97 -39.37 -30.30 -31.32
C GLN A 97 -38.87 -31.47 -32.18
N ILE A 98 -37.61 -31.90 -31.99
CA ILE A 98 -37.02 -32.97 -32.81
C ILE A 98 -37.67 -34.34 -32.57
N LYS A 99 -38.25 -34.56 -31.39
CA LYS A 99 -38.88 -35.84 -30.96
C LYS A 99 -37.92 -37.03 -31.09
N ASP A 100 -38.43 -38.24 -30.90
CA ASP A 100 -37.64 -39.48 -31.03
C ASP A 100 -37.01 -39.64 -32.42
N VAL A 101 -37.75 -39.29 -33.48
CA VAL A 101 -37.28 -39.44 -34.87
C VAL A 101 -36.07 -38.54 -35.14
N GLY A 102 -36.10 -37.27 -34.71
CA GLY A 102 -34.94 -36.40 -34.87
C GLY A 102 -33.76 -36.83 -34.00
N ALA A 103 -34.02 -37.30 -32.77
CA ALA A 103 -32.98 -37.86 -31.90
C ALA A 103 -32.33 -39.12 -32.50
N GLN A 104 -33.10 -39.98 -33.16
CA GLN A 104 -32.59 -41.13 -33.92
C GLN A 104 -31.61 -40.73 -35.02
N HIS A 105 -31.94 -39.70 -35.81
CA HIS A 105 -31.05 -39.20 -36.85
C HIS A 105 -29.75 -38.62 -36.27
N ILE A 106 -29.87 -37.78 -35.24
CA ILE A 106 -28.69 -37.23 -34.54
C ILE A 106 -27.81 -38.35 -33.99
N ALA A 107 -28.42 -39.33 -33.31
CA ALA A 107 -27.72 -40.48 -32.78
C ALA A 107 -27.02 -41.33 -33.85
N HIS A 108 -27.65 -41.50 -35.01
CA HIS A 108 -27.06 -42.28 -36.11
C HIS A 108 -25.74 -41.66 -36.58
N GLU A 109 -25.71 -40.35 -36.76
CA GLU A 109 -24.52 -39.64 -37.26
C GLU A 109 -23.48 -39.39 -36.16
N LEU A 110 -23.91 -39.16 -34.90
CA LEU A 110 -23.04 -38.96 -33.74
C LEU A 110 -22.09 -40.14 -33.47
N ARG A 111 -22.45 -41.37 -33.90
CA ARG A 111 -21.59 -42.56 -33.79
C ARG A 111 -20.23 -42.40 -34.48
N ASN A 112 -20.22 -41.64 -35.57
CA ASN A 112 -19.03 -41.42 -36.41
C ASN A 112 -18.50 -39.98 -36.32
N ASP A 113 -19.22 -39.11 -35.62
CA ASP A 113 -18.76 -37.76 -35.32
C ASP A 113 -17.52 -37.83 -34.40
N SER A 114 -16.50 -37.05 -34.75
CA SER A 114 -15.23 -37.02 -34.02
C SER A 114 -14.86 -35.62 -33.55
N THR A 115 -15.83 -34.71 -33.45
CA THR A 115 -15.57 -33.28 -33.23
C THR A 115 -16.50 -32.66 -32.21
N LEU A 116 -17.76 -33.08 -32.17
CA LEU A 116 -18.74 -32.58 -31.25
C LEU A 116 -18.39 -33.03 -29.82
N THR A 117 -18.26 -32.03 -28.93
CA THR A 117 -17.95 -32.22 -27.52
C THR A 117 -19.13 -31.88 -26.63
N THR A 118 -20.01 -30.98 -27.08
CA THR A 118 -21.19 -30.50 -26.35
C THR A 118 -22.43 -30.58 -27.23
N LEU A 119 -23.44 -31.31 -26.76
CA LEU A 119 -24.73 -31.45 -27.43
C LEU A 119 -25.86 -31.12 -26.46
N ASN A 120 -26.66 -30.12 -26.81
CA ASN A 120 -27.85 -29.75 -26.06
C ASN A 120 -29.14 -30.09 -26.83
N LEU A 121 -29.94 -30.97 -26.24
CA LEU A 121 -31.22 -31.45 -26.76
C LEU A 121 -32.38 -31.22 -25.78
N ASP A 122 -32.28 -30.24 -24.87
CA ASP A 122 -33.33 -29.98 -23.89
C ASP A 122 -34.70 -29.67 -24.52
N TRP A 123 -35.82 -29.91 -23.82
CA TRP A 123 -37.17 -29.49 -24.25
C TRP A 123 -37.59 -30.01 -25.65
N ASN A 124 -37.23 -31.22 -26.04
CA ASN A 124 -37.44 -31.72 -27.41
C ASN A 124 -38.50 -32.80 -27.58
N LYS A 125 -39.17 -33.21 -26.50
CA LYS A 125 -40.12 -34.33 -26.47
C LYS A 125 -39.48 -35.64 -26.92
N ILE A 126 -38.23 -35.87 -26.52
CA ILE A 126 -37.51 -37.13 -26.69
C ILE A 126 -38.02 -38.10 -25.61
N GLY A 127 -38.58 -39.22 -26.01
CA GLY A 127 -38.98 -40.30 -25.13
C GLY A 127 -37.94 -41.41 -25.08
N ASP A 128 -38.33 -42.55 -24.52
CA ASP A 128 -37.44 -43.70 -24.31
C ASP A 128 -36.79 -44.20 -25.61
N VAL A 129 -37.50 -44.15 -26.74
CA VAL A 129 -37.02 -44.63 -28.04
C VAL A 129 -35.90 -43.72 -28.61
N GLY A 130 -36.07 -42.40 -28.50
CA GLY A 130 -35.04 -41.45 -28.90
C GLY A 130 -33.81 -41.55 -27.99
N THR A 131 -34.02 -41.69 -26.69
CA THR A 131 -32.94 -41.87 -25.71
C THR A 131 -32.19 -43.18 -25.90
N GLN A 132 -32.88 -44.29 -26.22
CA GLN A 132 -32.23 -45.55 -26.59
C GLN A 132 -31.27 -45.35 -27.77
N SER A 133 -31.70 -44.57 -28.77
CA SER A 133 -30.88 -44.32 -29.96
C SER A 133 -29.64 -43.51 -29.60
N LEU A 134 -29.80 -42.45 -28.80
CA LEU A 134 -28.68 -41.65 -28.28
C LEU A 134 -27.72 -42.50 -27.44
N ALA A 135 -28.25 -43.39 -26.59
CA ALA A 135 -27.46 -44.33 -25.82
C ALA A 135 -26.63 -45.25 -26.72
N ASP A 136 -27.22 -45.80 -27.79
CA ASP A 136 -26.48 -46.59 -28.77
C ASP A 136 -25.32 -45.80 -29.40
N ALA A 137 -25.50 -44.49 -29.62
CA ALA A 137 -24.44 -43.63 -30.14
C ALA A 137 -23.31 -43.42 -29.13
N LEU A 138 -23.64 -43.19 -27.85
CA LEU A 138 -22.67 -43.01 -26.77
C LEU A 138 -21.80 -44.24 -26.51
N ARG A 139 -22.23 -45.45 -26.91
CA ARG A 139 -21.39 -46.65 -26.79
C ARG A 139 -20.15 -46.59 -27.67
N THR A 140 -20.20 -45.86 -28.79
CA THR A 140 -19.08 -45.75 -29.74
C THR A 140 -18.50 -44.36 -29.85
N ASN A 141 -19.28 -43.32 -29.54
CA ASN A 141 -18.78 -41.96 -29.58
C ASN A 141 -17.72 -41.74 -28.49
N THR A 142 -16.59 -41.15 -28.89
CA THR A 142 -15.42 -40.92 -28.03
C THR A 142 -15.04 -39.44 -27.93
N THR A 143 -15.97 -38.53 -28.20
CA THR A 143 -15.68 -37.08 -28.21
C THR A 143 -16.66 -36.27 -27.38
N LEU A 144 -17.90 -36.74 -27.25
CA LEU A 144 -18.91 -36.05 -26.48
C LEU A 144 -18.54 -36.11 -24.98
N THR A 145 -18.42 -34.92 -24.40
CA THR A 145 -18.11 -34.71 -22.98
C THR A 145 -19.29 -34.15 -22.21
N THR A 146 -20.20 -33.43 -22.90
CA THR A 146 -21.38 -32.82 -22.30
C THR A 146 -22.63 -33.15 -23.11
N LEU A 147 -23.63 -33.72 -22.42
CA LEU A 147 -24.94 -34.02 -22.99
C LEU A 147 -26.03 -33.44 -22.10
N ASN A 148 -26.90 -32.62 -22.69
CA ASN A 148 -28.10 -32.13 -22.01
C ASN A 148 -29.35 -32.72 -22.67
N LEU A 149 -30.10 -33.49 -21.88
CA LEU A 149 -31.37 -34.12 -22.25
C LEU A 149 -32.55 -33.64 -21.41
N SER A 150 -32.37 -32.59 -20.62
CA SER A 150 -33.39 -32.06 -19.71
C SER A 150 -34.74 -31.77 -20.39
N PHE A 151 -35.82 -31.88 -19.63
CA PHE A 151 -37.19 -31.59 -20.02
C PHE A 151 -37.66 -32.43 -21.20
N ASN A 152 -37.33 -33.72 -21.17
CA ASN A 152 -37.75 -34.72 -22.12
C ASN A 152 -38.42 -35.90 -21.39
N PRO A 153 -39.53 -36.47 -21.90
CA PRO A 153 -40.23 -37.57 -21.23
C PRO A 153 -39.49 -38.93 -21.38
N ILE A 154 -38.26 -39.00 -20.88
CA ILE A 154 -37.38 -40.16 -20.86
C ILE A 154 -37.68 -40.96 -19.60
N GLY A 155 -38.73 -41.76 -19.49
CA GLY A 155 -38.93 -42.53 -18.26
C GLY A 155 -37.72 -43.39 -17.86
N HIS A 156 -37.85 -44.10 -16.73
CA HIS A 156 -36.83 -45.05 -16.27
C HIS A 156 -36.32 -46.05 -17.34
N VAL A 157 -37.15 -46.41 -18.33
CA VAL A 157 -36.77 -47.29 -19.45
C VAL A 157 -35.75 -46.62 -20.39
N GLY A 158 -35.99 -45.39 -20.81
CA GLY A 158 -35.02 -44.63 -21.61
C GLY A 158 -33.72 -44.40 -20.85
N LEU A 159 -33.83 -44.12 -19.54
CA LEU A 159 -32.66 -43.95 -18.68
C LEU A 159 -31.86 -45.25 -18.51
N GLN A 160 -32.52 -46.41 -18.41
CA GLN A 160 -31.85 -47.71 -18.37
C GLN A 160 -30.90 -47.86 -19.58
N HIS A 161 -31.40 -47.62 -20.79
CA HIS A 161 -30.59 -47.67 -22.00
C HIS A 161 -29.40 -46.71 -21.95
N LEU A 162 -29.63 -45.49 -21.48
CA LEU A 162 -28.58 -44.48 -21.32
C LEU A 162 -27.50 -44.96 -20.35
N THR A 163 -27.89 -45.48 -19.18
CA THR A 163 -26.95 -45.98 -18.17
C THR A 163 -26.17 -47.21 -18.65
N ASP A 164 -26.79 -48.12 -19.42
CA ASP A 164 -26.10 -49.25 -20.04
C ASP A 164 -25.00 -48.78 -21.00
N ALA A 165 -25.22 -47.69 -21.72
CA ALA A 165 -24.20 -47.11 -22.59
C ALA A 165 -23.07 -46.44 -21.80
N LEU A 166 -23.43 -45.71 -20.73
CA LEU A 166 -22.48 -45.01 -19.87
C LEU A 166 -21.55 -45.95 -19.08
N GLN A 167 -21.93 -47.21 -18.90
CA GLN A 167 -21.07 -48.21 -18.25
C GLN A 167 -19.70 -48.34 -18.94
N ASN A 168 -19.66 -48.19 -20.28
CA ASN A 168 -18.43 -48.31 -21.08
C ASN A 168 -18.02 -46.99 -21.76
N ASN A 169 -18.84 -45.95 -21.70
CA ASN A 169 -18.45 -44.65 -22.24
C ASN A 169 -17.33 -44.05 -21.39
N THR A 170 -16.28 -43.58 -22.06
CA THR A 170 -15.06 -43.06 -21.42
C THR A 170 -14.85 -41.56 -21.62
N THR A 171 -15.85 -40.82 -22.09
CA THR A 171 -15.68 -39.40 -22.44
C THR A 171 -16.71 -38.48 -21.83
N LEU A 172 -17.94 -38.96 -21.61
CA LEU A 172 -18.99 -38.15 -21.04
C LEU A 172 -18.66 -37.81 -19.58
N ALA A 173 -18.51 -36.52 -19.33
CA ALA A 173 -18.17 -35.93 -18.04
C ALA A 173 -19.37 -35.21 -17.41
N THR A 174 -20.24 -34.63 -18.24
CA THR A 174 -21.42 -33.87 -17.79
C THR A 174 -22.69 -34.44 -18.41
N LEU A 175 -23.65 -34.81 -17.56
CA LEU A 175 -24.98 -35.25 -17.98
C LEU A 175 -26.06 -34.45 -17.25
N ASN A 176 -26.95 -33.82 -18.02
CA ASN A 176 -28.11 -33.10 -17.49
C ASN A 176 -29.40 -33.82 -17.90
N LEU A 177 -30.21 -34.18 -16.90
CA LEU A 177 -31.47 -34.90 -17.01
C LEU A 177 -32.59 -34.22 -16.21
N ILE A 178 -32.66 -32.88 -16.20
CA ILE A 178 -33.62 -32.14 -15.37
C ILE A 178 -35.05 -32.41 -15.86
N SER A 179 -36.00 -32.72 -14.98
CA SER A 179 -37.42 -32.89 -15.36
C SER A 179 -37.67 -33.94 -16.45
N ASP A 180 -37.08 -35.13 -16.28
CA ASP A 180 -37.20 -36.23 -17.24
C ASP A 180 -38.10 -37.39 -16.77
N HIS A 181 -38.74 -37.26 -15.59
CA HIS A 181 -39.65 -38.25 -14.99
C HIS A 181 -38.99 -39.63 -14.75
N ILE A 182 -37.76 -39.62 -14.25
CA ILE A 182 -36.97 -40.85 -14.05
C ILE A 182 -37.43 -41.67 -12.84
N GLY A 183 -37.90 -41.01 -11.77
CA GLY A 183 -38.34 -41.63 -10.53
C GLY A 183 -37.25 -42.43 -9.78
N ALA A 184 -37.65 -43.11 -8.70
CA ALA A 184 -36.75 -43.93 -7.89
C ALA A 184 -36.08 -45.09 -8.66
N VAL A 185 -36.81 -45.72 -9.61
CA VAL A 185 -36.25 -46.80 -10.46
C VAL A 185 -35.17 -46.25 -11.40
N GLY A 186 -35.40 -45.07 -11.98
CA GLY A 186 -34.38 -44.40 -12.77
C GLY A 186 -33.13 -44.04 -11.96
N ALA A 187 -33.32 -43.54 -10.73
CA ALA A 187 -32.21 -43.27 -9.81
C ALA A 187 -31.41 -44.54 -9.46
N GLN A 188 -32.06 -45.70 -9.37
CA GLN A 188 -31.37 -46.99 -9.22
C GLN A 188 -30.47 -47.29 -10.42
N HIS A 189 -30.93 -47.11 -11.66
CA HIS A 189 -30.10 -47.30 -12.85
C HIS A 189 -28.89 -46.36 -12.88
N ILE A 190 -29.06 -45.10 -12.47
CA ILE A 190 -27.96 -44.15 -12.30
C ILE A 190 -26.96 -44.66 -11.25
N ALA A 191 -27.46 -45.12 -10.10
CA ALA A 191 -26.62 -45.66 -9.06
C ALA A 191 -25.79 -46.85 -9.55
N ASP A 192 -26.39 -47.75 -10.34
CA ASP A 192 -25.70 -48.90 -10.92
C ASP A 192 -24.52 -48.47 -11.80
N VAL A 193 -24.71 -47.46 -12.65
CA VAL A 193 -23.61 -46.98 -13.51
C VAL A 193 -22.57 -46.16 -12.74
N LEU A 194 -22.94 -45.40 -11.71
CA LEU A 194 -22.00 -44.62 -10.89
C LEU A 194 -20.98 -45.51 -10.15
N ARG A 195 -21.29 -46.79 -9.90
CA ARG A 195 -20.31 -47.72 -9.29
C ARG A 195 -19.17 -48.05 -10.24
N THR A 196 -19.44 -48.11 -11.55
CA THR A 196 -18.48 -48.57 -12.57
C THR A 196 -17.91 -47.44 -13.42
N ASN A 197 -18.71 -46.45 -13.81
CA ASN A 197 -18.28 -45.36 -14.65
C ASN A 197 -17.26 -44.48 -13.91
N LYS A 198 -16.18 -44.12 -14.61
CA LYS A 198 -15.06 -43.35 -14.07
C LYS A 198 -14.83 -42.02 -14.77
N THR A 199 -15.83 -41.52 -15.50
CA THR A 199 -15.68 -40.32 -16.34
C THR A 199 -16.68 -39.25 -16.00
N LEU A 200 -17.87 -39.62 -15.54
CA LEU A 200 -18.90 -38.68 -15.13
C LEU A 200 -18.45 -37.95 -13.86
N THR A 201 -18.37 -36.62 -13.97
CA THR A 201 -17.97 -35.70 -12.90
C THR A 201 -19.13 -34.81 -12.46
N ILE A 202 -20.05 -34.48 -13.38
CA ILE A 202 -21.21 -33.62 -13.13
C ILE A 202 -22.48 -34.33 -13.54
N LEU A 203 -23.40 -34.47 -12.60
CA LEU A 203 -24.71 -35.07 -12.83
C LEU A 203 -25.82 -34.16 -12.29
N ASN A 204 -26.76 -33.82 -13.16
CA ASN A 204 -27.92 -33.01 -12.80
C ASN A 204 -29.23 -33.77 -12.98
N LEU A 205 -29.94 -33.95 -11.88
CA LEU A 205 -31.19 -34.69 -11.76
C LEU A 205 -32.31 -33.84 -11.14
N ASP A 206 -32.26 -32.51 -11.23
CA ASP A 206 -33.32 -31.63 -10.71
C ASP A 206 -34.73 -32.06 -11.19
N SER A 207 -35.72 -32.02 -10.30
CA SER A 207 -37.15 -32.16 -10.60
C SER A 207 -37.53 -33.51 -11.23
N ASN A 208 -37.16 -34.63 -10.61
CA ASN A 208 -37.25 -35.97 -11.19
C ASN A 208 -38.02 -37.00 -10.35
N GLU A 209 -38.70 -36.57 -9.30
CA GLU A 209 -39.55 -37.43 -8.46
C GLU A 209 -38.76 -38.64 -7.87
N ILE A 210 -37.48 -38.42 -7.52
CA ILE A 210 -36.57 -39.47 -7.05
C ILE A 210 -36.99 -40.03 -5.67
N GLY A 211 -37.39 -39.15 -4.76
CA GLY A 211 -37.76 -39.47 -3.38
C GLY A 211 -36.63 -40.07 -2.53
N ASP A 212 -36.95 -40.39 -1.27
CA ASP A 212 -35.99 -40.96 -0.32
C ASP A 212 -35.44 -42.33 -0.77
N ALA A 213 -36.28 -43.17 -1.36
CA ALA A 213 -35.86 -44.49 -1.85
C ALA A 213 -34.88 -44.37 -3.03
N GLY A 214 -35.12 -43.43 -3.95
CA GLY A 214 -34.23 -43.21 -5.08
C GLY A 214 -32.90 -42.60 -4.64
N VAL A 215 -32.90 -41.64 -3.70
CA VAL A 215 -31.65 -41.04 -3.21
C VAL A 215 -30.83 -42.03 -2.37
N GLN A 216 -31.46 -42.99 -1.70
CA GLN A 216 -30.77 -44.11 -1.06
C GLN A 216 -29.90 -44.88 -2.06
N HIS A 217 -30.44 -45.22 -3.23
CA HIS A 217 -29.66 -45.91 -4.26
C HIS A 217 -28.46 -45.06 -4.73
N LEU A 218 -28.68 -43.77 -4.99
CA LEU A 218 -27.60 -42.85 -5.40
C LEU A 218 -26.50 -42.77 -4.33
N THR A 219 -26.89 -42.59 -3.07
CA THR A 219 -25.96 -42.45 -1.94
C THR A 219 -25.18 -43.74 -1.68
N ASP A 220 -25.77 -44.92 -1.84
CA ASP A 220 -25.07 -46.21 -1.78
C ASP A 220 -23.97 -46.34 -2.85
N ALA A 221 -24.23 -45.86 -4.07
CA ALA A 221 -23.23 -45.85 -5.14
C ALA A 221 -22.11 -44.83 -4.86
N LEU A 222 -22.46 -43.65 -4.36
CA LEU A 222 -21.54 -42.55 -4.10
C LEU A 222 -20.51 -42.87 -3.01
N ARG A 223 -20.79 -43.79 -2.07
CA ARG A 223 -19.80 -44.23 -1.06
C ARG A 223 -18.49 -44.74 -1.68
N ASN A 224 -18.56 -45.32 -2.88
CA ASN A 224 -17.41 -45.87 -3.60
C ASN A 224 -17.13 -45.18 -4.94
N ASN A 225 -17.97 -44.21 -5.33
CA ASN A 225 -17.69 -43.42 -6.51
C ASN A 225 -16.56 -42.43 -6.20
N THR A 226 -15.59 -42.33 -7.12
CA THR A 226 -14.39 -41.52 -6.95
C THR A 226 -14.24 -40.47 -8.04
N THR A 227 -15.30 -40.18 -8.79
CA THR A 227 -15.22 -39.34 -10.00
C THR A 227 -16.24 -38.23 -10.02
N LEU A 228 -17.43 -38.46 -9.46
CA LEU A 228 -18.47 -37.45 -9.34
C LEU A 228 -18.04 -36.39 -8.33
N THR A 229 -17.99 -35.15 -8.80
CA THR A 229 -17.61 -33.97 -8.02
C THR A 229 -18.77 -33.02 -7.81
N ALA A 230 -19.80 -33.07 -8.67
CA ALA A 230 -21.02 -32.29 -8.53
C ALA A 230 -22.28 -33.13 -8.77
N LEU A 231 -23.20 -33.08 -7.80
CA LEU A 231 -24.51 -33.70 -7.89
C LEU A 231 -25.60 -32.66 -7.62
N ASN A 232 -26.56 -32.56 -8.53
CA ASN A 232 -27.78 -31.80 -8.32
C ASN A 232 -28.96 -32.76 -8.26
N VAL A 233 -29.66 -32.77 -7.11
CA VAL A 233 -30.89 -33.53 -6.85
C VAL A 233 -31.99 -32.61 -6.31
N ASN A 234 -32.06 -31.41 -6.86
CA ASN A 234 -33.07 -30.41 -6.50
C ASN A 234 -34.49 -30.92 -6.76
N ARG A 235 -35.48 -30.47 -5.98
CA ARG A 235 -36.91 -30.69 -6.23
C ARG A 235 -37.27 -32.15 -6.51
N ASN A 236 -36.72 -33.05 -5.69
CA ASN A 236 -36.86 -34.48 -5.86
C ASN A 236 -37.65 -35.15 -4.74
N GLU A 237 -38.39 -34.38 -3.94
CA GLU A 237 -39.20 -34.90 -2.83
C GLU A 237 -38.34 -35.68 -1.82
N ILE A 238 -37.10 -35.23 -1.60
CA ILE A 238 -36.17 -35.81 -0.61
C ILE A 238 -36.53 -35.26 0.77
N GLY A 239 -36.94 -36.12 1.69
CA GLY A 239 -37.27 -35.79 3.07
C GLY A 239 -36.10 -35.97 4.04
N ASP A 240 -36.40 -35.88 5.34
CA ASP A 240 -35.45 -36.07 6.44
C ASP A 240 -34.71 -37.43 6.34
N VAL A 241 -35.40 -38.49 5.91
CA VAL A 241 -34.83 -39.84 5.76
C VAL A 241 -33.84 -39.88 4.59
N GLY A 242 -34.16 -39.26 3.46
CA GLY A 242 -33.23 -39.13 2.35
C GLY A 242 -32.02 -38.27 2.71
N ALA A 243 -32.21 -37.20 3.48
CA ALA A 243 -31.12 -36.39 4.01
C ALA A 243 -30.20 -37.18 4.95
N GLN A 244 -30.74 -38.10 5.74
CA GLN A 244 -29.94 -39.03 6.55
C GLN A 244 -29.03 -39.89 5.66
N TYR A 245 -29.55 -40.50 4.59
CA TYR A 245 -28.73 -41.31 3.68
C TYR A 245 -27.61 -40.49 3.01
N ILE A 246 -27.92 -39.26 2.60
CA ILE A 246 -26.94 -38.32 2.07
C ILE A 246 -25.85 -38.04 3.11
N ALA A 247 -26.25 -37.72 4.34
CA ALA A 247 -25.33 -37.42 5.43
C ALA A 247 -24.37 -38.58 5.71
N GLU A 248 -24.89 -39.81 5.84
CA GLU A 248 -24.06 -41.00 6.04
C GLU A 248 -23.04 -41.19 4.91
N THR A 249 -23.45 -40.94 3.67
CA THR A 249 -22.54 -41.05 2.53
C THR A 249 -21.49 -39.95 2.52
N LEU A 250 -21.85 -38.69 2.83
CA LEU A 250 -20.92 -37.56 2.91
C LEU A 250 -19.82 -37.78 3.97
N GLN A 251 -20.08 -38.54 5.03
CA GLN A 251 -19.04 -38.88 6.01
C GLN A 251 -17.89 -39.73 5.43
N THR A 252 -18.15 -40.47 4.35
CA THR A 252 -17.17 -41.39 3.71
C THR A 252 -16.74 -40.97 2.32
N ASN A 253 -17.58 -40.24 1.58
CA ASN A 253 -17.26 -39.81 0.23
C ASN A 253 -16.22 -38.69 0.27
N THR A 254 -15.18 -38.83 -0.55
CA THR A 254 -14.05 -37.89 -0.59
C THR A 254 -13.89 -37.19 -1.94
N THR A 255 -14.92 -37.17 -2.78
CA THR A 255 -14.84 -36.62 -4.14
C THR A 255 -15.90 -35.59 -4.46
N LEU A 256 -17.05 -35.66 -3.79
CA LEU A 256 -18.14 -34.72 -4.00
C LEU A 256 -17.77 -33.38 -3.37
N ASN A 257 -17.70 -32.36 -4.21
CA ASN A 257 -17.36 -30.99 -3.85
C ASN A 257 -18.60 -30.10 -3.84
N THR A 258 -19.59 -30.40 -4.67
CA THR A 258 -20.83 -29.63 -4.80
C THR A 258 -22.03 -30.55 -4.68
N LEU A 259 -22.93 -30.22 -3.75
CA LEU A 259 -24.21 -30.89 -3.58
C LEU A 259 -25.34 -29.86 -3.57
N ASP A 260 -26.26 -30.00 -4.52
CA ASP A 260 -27.46 -29.17 -4.62
C ASP A 260 -28.70 -29.99 -4.24
N LEU A 261 -29.39 -29.52 -3.20
CA LEU A 261 -30.59 -30.09 -2.59
C LEU A 261 -31.74 -29.08 -2.58
N PHE A 262 -31.69 -28.03 -3.40
CA PHE A 262 -32.72 -27.00 -3.44
C PHE A 262 -34.13 -27.57 -3.64
N GLY A 263 -35.11 -27.07 -2.88
CA GLY A 263 -36.52 -27.36 -3.12
C GLY A 263 -36.96 -28.77 -2.71
N ASN A 264 -36.32 -29.37 -1.70
CA ASN A 264 -36.69 -30.67 -1.13
C ASN A 264 -37.41 -30.47 0.24
N GLU A 265 -37.63 -31.55 0.99
CA GLU A 265 -38.39 -31.57 2.25
C GLU A 265 -37.51 -31.97 3.45
N ILE A 266 -36.26 -31.49 3.51
CA ILE A 266 -35.24 -31.94 4.47
C ILE A 266 -35.52 -31.54 5.92
N ARG A 267 -36.22 -30.41 6.14
CA ARG A 267 -36.64 -29.87 7.45
C ARG A 267 -35.52 -29.88 8.52
N ASP A 268 -35.89 -29.71 9.78
CA ASP A 268 -34.92 -29.61 10.88
C ASP A 268 -34.16 -30.92 11.18
N VAL A 269 -34.84 -32.07 11.06
CA VAL A 269 -34.22 -33.38 11.36
C VAL A 269 -33.24 -33.78 10.25
N GLY A 270 -33.57 -33.56 8.98
CA GLY A 270 -32.63 -33.78 7.90
C GLY A 270 -31.45 -32.79 7.96
N ALA A 271 -31.69 -31.53 8.31
CA ALA A 271 -30.64 -30.55 8.54
C ALA A 271 -29.68 -30.97 9.67
N HIS A 272 -30.20 -31.59 10.73
CA HIS A 272 -29.39 -32.18 11.80
C HIS A 272 -28.45 -33.27 11.28
N HIS A 273 -28.95 -34.19 10.44
CA HIS A 273 -28.10 -35.22 9.83
C HIS A 273 -27.02 -34.62 8.92
N LEU A 274 -27.38 -33.65 8.08
CA LEU A 274 -26.40 -32.96 7.23
C LEU A 274 -25.32 -32.26 8.06
N ALA A 275 -25.69 -31.65 9.19
CA ALA A 275 -24.72 -31.04 10.10
C ALA A 275 -23.72 -32.04 10.67
N ASP A 276 -24.18 -33.23 11.07
CA ASP A 276 -23.30 -34.30 11.54
C ASP A 276 -22.32 -34.75 10.46
N ALA A 277 -22.77 -34.79 9.20
CA ALA A 277 -21.88 -35.07 8.08
C ALA A 277 -20.85 -33.95 7.86
N LEU A 278 -21.26 -32.68 7.93
CA LEU A 278 -20.34 -31.53 7.77
C LEU A 278 -19.23 -31.52 8.82
N ARG A 279 -19.47 -32.02 10.03
CA ARG A 279 -18.44 -32.12 11.07
C ARG A 279 -17.27 -33.05 10.69
N ILE A 280 -17.52 -34.02 9.82
CA ILE A 280 -16.56 -35.06 9.46
C ILE A 280 -16.04 -34.87 8.03
N ASN A 281 -16.92 -34.47 7.11
CA ASN A 281 -16.58 -34.34 5.70
C ASN A 281 -15.57 -33.21 5.48
N THR A 282 -14.53 -33.51 4.70
CA THR A 282 -13.44 -32.57 4.39
C THR A 282 -13.30 -32.33 2.88
N THR A 283 -14.36 -32.52 2.10
CA THR A 283 -14.30 -32.42 0.63
C THR A 283 -15.38 -31.54 0.03
N LEU A 284 -16.56 -31.50 0.67
CA LEU A 284 -17.66 -30.67 0.24
C LEU A 284 -17.28 -29.18 0.42
N ILE A 285 -17.40 -28.43 -0.67
CA ILE A 285 -17.09 -27.02 -0.79
C ILE A 285 -18.38 -26.20 -0.84
N ALA A 286 -19.38 -26.71 -1.56
CA ALA A 286 -20.66 -26.04 -1.76
C ALA A 286 -21.84 -26.97 -1.43
N LEU A 287 -22.72 -26.48 -0.54
CA LEU A 287 -23.97 -27.12 -0.17
C LEU A 287 -25.12 -26.13 -0.38
N ASN A 288 -26.10 -26.52 -1.17
CA ASN A 288 -27.32 -25.73 -1.34
C ASN A 288 -28.52 -26.49 -0.77
N VAL A 289 -29.09 -25.95 0.31
CA VAL A 289 -30.30 -26.45 0.98
C VAL A 289 -31.39 -25.37 0.97
N ARG A 290 -31.39 -24.50 -0.03
CA ARG A 290 -32.43 -23.50 -0.24
C ARG A 290 -33.81 -24.15 -0.33
N ARG A 291 -34.86 -23.53 0.23
CA ARG A 291 -36.25 -23.99 0.11
C ARG A 291 -36.43 -25.44 0.56
N ASN A 292 -36.07 -25.72 1.81
CA ASN A 292 -36.13 -27.04 2.43
C ASN A 292 -36.91 -27.09 3.74
N GLU A 293 -37.67 -26.04 4.05
CA GLU A 293 -38.47 -25.94 5.29
C GLU A 293 -37.58 -26.06 6.56
N ILE A 294 -36.33 -25.60 6.50
CA ILE A 294 -35.39 -25.61 7.64
C ILE A 294 -35.70 -24.43 8.55
N GLY A 295 -35.99 -24.69 9.82
CA GLY A 295 -36.25 -23.71 10.85
C GLY A 295 -35.04 -23.39 11.73
N ASP A 296 -35.30 -22.72 12.85
CA ASP A 296 -34.28 -22.30 13.81
C ASP A 296 -33.48 -23.47 14.41
N PHE A 297 -34.12 -24.61 14.67
CA PHE A 297 -33.43 -25.78 15.23
C PHE A 297 -32.55 -26.47 14.19
N GLY A 298 -33.01 -26.61 12.95
CA GLY A 298 -32.22 -27.21 11.88
C GLY A 298 -30.99 -26.36 11.56
N VAL A 299 -31.13 -25.04 11.47
CA VAL A 299 -29.99 -24.16 11.22
C VAL A 299 -29.05 -24.07 12.43
N GLN A 300 -29.55 -24.21 13.66
CA GLN A 300 -28.68 -24.37 14.84
C GLN A 300 -27.76 -25.58 14.68
N HIS A 301 -28.29 -26.72 14.25
CA HIS A 301 -27.46 -27.91 14.01
C HIS A 301 -26.44 -27.66 12.90
N ILE A 302 -26.87 -27.09 11.77
CA ILE A 302 -25.95 -26.74 10.67
C ILE A 302 -24.82 -25.82 11.18
N ALA A 303 -25.16 -24.80 11.97
CA ALA A 303 -24.18 -23.94 12.61
C ALA A 303 -23.19 -24.75 13.47
N ASP A 304 -23.68 -25.64 14.34
CA ASP A 304 -22.82 -26.50 15.15
C ASP A 304 -21.86 -27.36 14.31
N GLY A 305 -22.31 -27.92 13.18
CA GLY A 305 -21.46 -28.67 12.24
C GLY A 305 -20.40 -27.79 11.56
N LEU A 306 -20.74 -26.53 11.24
CA LEU A 306 -19.82 -25.57 10.62
C LEU A 306 -18.70 -25.09 11.55
N ARG A 307 -18.82 -25.23 12.87
CA ARG A 307 -17.75 -24.85 13.81
C ARG A 307 -16.46 -25.64 13.59
N THR A 308 -16.58 -26.86 13.08
CA THR A 308 -15.45 -27.78 12.86
C THR A 308 -15.15 -28.00 11.38
N ASN A 309 -16.11 -27.72 10.50
CA ASN A 309 -15.90 -27.88 9.08
C ASN A 309 -14.98 -26.77 8.55
N THR A 310 -13.94 -27.14 7.81
CA THR A 310 -12.95 -26.21 7.26
C THR A 310 -12.97 -26.13 5.73
N THR A 311 -13.89 -26.82 5.07
CA THR A 311 -13.88 -26.99 3.60
C THR A 311 -15.07 -26.36 2.92
N LEU A 312 -16.22 -26.30 3.59
CA LEU A 312 -17.43 -25.70 3.08
C LEU A 312 -17.28 -24.18 3.04
N THR A 313 -17.17 -23.63 1.83
CA THR A 313 -17.04 -22.19 1.59
C THR A 313 -18.37 -21.57 1.16
N THR A 314 -19.33 -22.39 0.74
CA THR A 314 -20.62 -21.92 0.22
C THR A 314 -21.74 -22.76 0.81
N LEU A 315 -22.59 -22.11 1.61
CA LEU A 315 -23.83 -22.68 2.13
C LEU A 315 -24.98 -21.77 1.71
N ASN A 316 -25.93 -22.31 0.95
CA ASN A 316 -27.14 -21.59 0.58
C ASN A 316 -28.34 -22.09 1.40
N LEU A 317 -28.87 -21.20 2.25
CA LEU A 317 -30.01 -21.41 3.13
C LEU A 317 -31.22 -20.55 2.73
N ASP A 318 -31.23 -19.95 1.53
CA ASP A 318 -32.31 -19.06 1.07
C ASP A 318 -33.69 -19.75 1.14
N ASP A 319 -34.77 -18.96 1.24
CA ASP A 319 -36.16 -19.44 1.20
C ASP A 319 -36.48 -20.58 2.19
N ASN A 320 -35.89 -20.53 3.40
CA ASN A 320 -36.18 -21.43 4.52
C ASN A 320 -36.93 -20.70 5.65
N GLU A 321 -37.27 -21.39 6.74
CA GLU A 321 -38.06 -20.88 7.87
C GLU A 321 -37.19 -20.37 9.03
N ILE A 322 -36.04 -19.77 8.71
CA ILE A 322 -35.07 -19.28 9.72
C ILE A 322 -35.53 -17.95 10.30
N GLY A 323 -35.71 -17.91 11.62
CA GLY A 323 -36.04 -16.73 12.42
C GLY A 323 -34.84 -16.16 13.16
N ASP A 324 -35.12 -15.29 14.15
CA ASP A 324 -34.09 -14.55 14.90
C ASP A 324 -33.15 -15.48 15.68
N VAL A 325 -33.65 -16.60 16.19
CA VAL A 325 -32.84 -17.57 16.97
C VAL A 325 -31.86 -18.29 16.05
N GLY A 326 -32.31 -18.74 14.88
CA GLY A 326 -31.43 -19.37 13.89
C GLY A 326 -30.38 -18.39 13.35
N ALA A 327 -30.76 -17.14 13.10
CA ALA A 327 -29.82 -16.09 12.70
C ALA A 327 -28.75 -15.83 13.78
N GLN A 328 -29.12 -15.85 15.06
CA GLN A 328 -28.17 -15.72 16.18
C GLN A 328 -27.15 -16.88 16.19
N HIS A 329 -27.58 -18.12 15.97
CA HIS A 329 -26.66 -19.27 15.89
C HIS A 329 -25.68 -19.17 14.73
N LEU A 330 -26.13 -18.72 13.56
CA LEU A 330 -25.25 -18.45 12.41
C LEU A 330 -24.25 -17.33 12.73
N ALA A 331 -24.69 -16.24 13.36
CA ALA A 331 -23.82 -15.13 13.73
C ALA A 331 -22.69 -15.57 14.68
N ASP A 332 -23.01 -16.43 15.67
CA ASP A 332 -22.01 -16.95 16.61
C ASP A 332 -20.99 -17.84 15.91
N VAL A 333 -21.42 -18.68 14.96
CA VAL A 333 -20.52 -19.50 14.13
C VAL A 333 -19.61 -18.68 13.24
N LEU A 334 -20.15 -17.63 12.61
CA LEU A 334 -19.35 -16.75 11.77
C LEU A 334 -18.25 -16.07 12.59
N ARG A 335 -18.54 -15.63 13.81
CA ARG A 335 -17.53 -15.09 14.74
C ARG A 335 -16.46 -16.13 15.09
N THR A 336 -16.85 -17.37 15.40
CA THR A 336 -15.89 -18.43 15.75
C THR A 336 -15.04 -18.86 14.55
N ASN A 337 -15.61 -18.88 13.35
CA ASN A 337 -14.89 -19.22 12.11
C ASN A 337 -13.87 -18.14 11.76
N THR A 338 -14.19 -16.86 11.92
CA THR A 338 -13.22 -15.76 11.76
C THR A 338 -12.02 -15.93 12.68
N ILE A 339 -12.26 -16.15 13.98
CA ILE A 339 -11.18 -16.36 14.96
C ILE A 339 -10.36 -17.62 14.65
N THR A 340 -11.02 -18.70 14.20
CA THR A 340 -10.36 -19.95 13.84
C THR A 340 -9.46 -19.78 12.60
N ASN A 341 -9.91 -18.99 11.61
CA ASN A 341 -9.09 -18.64 10.45
C ASN A 341 -7.87 -17.81 10.84
N GLU A 342 -8.05 -16.75 11.64
CA GLU A 342 -6.94 -15.95 12.17
C GLU A 342 -5.94 -16.81 12.95
N TYR A 343 -6.42 -17.75 13.77
CA TYR A 343 -5.58 -18.70 14.48
C TYR A 343 -4.79 -19.62 13.55
N ASN A 344 -5.42 -20.15 12.50
CA ASN A 344 -4.76 -21.02 11.52
C ASN A 344 -3.71 -20.27 10.69
N GLU A 345 -4.01 -19.04 10.25
CA GLU A 345 -3.05 -18.16 9.57
C GLU A 345 -1.84 -17.85 10.46
N LEU A 346 -2.07 -17.53 11.74
CA LEU A 346 -1.00 -17.32 12.70
C LEU A 346 -0.16 -18.59 12.89
N LYS A 347 -0.80 -19.76 13.04
CA LYS A 347 -0.12 -21.05 13.19
C LYS A 347 0.73 -21.38 11.96
N GLN A 348 0.22 -21.12 10.76
CA GLN A 348 0.98 -21.28 9.52
C GLN A 348 2.17 -20.32 9.48
N THR A 349 1.96 -19.04 9.77
CA THR A 349 3.02 -18.02 9.83
C THR A 349 4.13 -18.44 10.80
N ILE A 350 3.76 -18.95 11.98
CA ILE A 350 4.71 -19.47 12.98
C ILE A 350 5.49 -20.67 12.42
N ASN A 351 4.84 -21.61 11.72
CA ASN A 351 5.51 -22.76 11.13
C ASN A 351 6.48 -22.37 10.01
N GLU A 352 6.08 -21.43 9.14
CA GLU A 352 6.94 -20.90 8.08
C GLU A 352 8.16 -20.17 8.64
N GLN A 353 7.97 -19.34 9.67
CA GLN A 353 9.08 -18.67 10.36
C GLN A 353 10.01 -19.66 11.09
N LYS A 354 9.49 -20.76 11.64
CA LYS A 354 10.32 -21.83 12.22
C LYS A 354 11.17 -22.55 11.16
N GLN A 355 10.61 -22.81 9.98
CA GLN A 355 11.33 -23.48 8.90
C GLN A 355 12.34 -22.56 8.21
N ASN A 356 12.04 -21.26 8.10
CA ASN A 356 12.94 -20.29 7.48
C ASN A 356 12.99 -18.96 8.27
N PRO A 357 13.79 -18.90 9.36
CA PRO A 357 13.90 -17.71 10.20
C PRO A 357 14.39 -16.47 9.45
N GLN A 358 15.14 -16.66 8.36
CA GLN A 358 15.67 -15.57 7.52
C GLN A 358 14.57 -14.82 6.76
N ASN A 359 13.38 -15.41 6.60
CA ASN A 359 12.24 -14.75 5.96
C ASN A 359 11.46 -13.80 6.88
N HIS A 360 11.82 -13.74 8.17
CA HIS A 360 11.18 -12.85 9.12
C HIS A 360 11.30 -11.38 8.69
N SER A 361 10.22 -10.60 8.84
CA SER A 361 10.15 -9.20 8.40
C SER A 361 11.28 -8.33 8.99
N LEU A 362 11.58 -8.50 10.28
CA LEU A 362 12.71 -7.83 10.93
C LEU A 362 14.08 -8.21 10.34
N ILE A 363 14.32 -9.48 9.99
CA ILE A 363 15.58 -9.89 9.36
C ILE A 363 15.70 -9.29 7.96
N LYS A 364 14.61 -9.26 7.19
CA LYS A 364 14.57 -8.55 5.90
C LYS A 364 14.88 -7.06 6.06
N GLN A 365 14.36 -6.41 7.10
CA GLN A 365 14.67 -5.01 7.41
C GLN A 365 16.14 -4.82 7.80
N ILE A 366 16.72 -5.73 8.59
CA ILE A 366 18.15 -5.71 8.95
C ILE A 366 19.02 -5.86 7.70
N ASN A 367 18.71 -6.84 6.83
CA ASN A 367 19.44 -7.05 5.59
C ASN A 367 19.33 -5.84 4.65
N GLN A 368 18.14 -5.22 4.57
CA GLN A 368 17.96 -4.00 3.78
C GLN A 368 18.74 -2.82 4.37
N TRP A 369 18.78 -2.69 5.70
CA TRP A 369 19.59 -1.69 6.38
C TRP A 369 21.08 -1.89 6.13
N GLU A 370 21.55 -3.14 6.16
CA GLU A 370 22.93 -3.50 5.82
C GLU A 370 23.28 -3.10 4.38
N ILE A 371 22.45 -3.48 3.40
CA ILE A 371 22.62 -3.10 1.99
C ILE A 371 22.68 -1.57 1.84
N ASN A 372 21.71 -0.86 2.44
CA ASN A 372 21.64 0.60 2.35
C ASN A 372 22.87 1.26 3.00
N SER A 373 23.37 0.69 4.09
CA SER A 373 24.55 1.19 4.78
C SER A 373 25.80 1.00 3.92
N ILE A 374 26.02 -0.20 3.36
CA ILE A 374 27.14 -0.50 2.46
C ILE A 374 27.13 0.44 1.24
N GLN A 375 25.97 0.67 0.63
CA GLN A 375 25.83 1.59 -0.51
C GLN A 375 26.23 3.02 -0.15
N LYS A 376 25.77 3.53 1.00
CA LYS A 376 26.15 4.87 1.48
C LYS A 376 27.65 5.00 1.72
N ILE A 377 28.28 3.96 2.29
CA ILE A 377 29.73 3.92 2.51
C ILE A 377 30.48 3.96 1.17
N GLN A 378 30.07 3.13 0.21
CA GLN A 378 30.68 3.08 -1.12
C GLN A 378 30.54 4.40 -1.88
N GLN A 379 29.35 5.01 -1.83
CA GLN A 379 29.11 6.32 -2.40
C GLN A 379 30.03 7.36 -1.77
N LYS A 380 30.14 7.37 -0.43
CA LYS A 380 30.98 8.36 0.25
C LYS A 380 32.46 8.22 -0.08
N ALA A 381 32.95 6.98 -0.18
CA ALA A 381 34.32 6.71 -0.61
C ALA A 381 34.58 7.16 -2.06
N GLN A 382 33.58 7.04 -2.93
CA GLN A 382 33.70 7.49 -4.32
C GLN A 382 33.73 9.02 -4.43
N GLU A 383 32.85 9.72 -3.70
CA GLU A 383 32.87 11.18 -3.62
C GLU A 383 34.23 11.70 -3.13
N CYS A 384 34.82 11.06 -2.11
CA CYS A 384 36.16 11.40 -1.62
C CYS A 384 37.24 11.23 -2.70
N ARG A 385 37.17 10.16 -3.52
CA ARG A 385 38.13 9.93 -4.61
C ARG A 385 38.02 11.00 -5.70
N GLU A 386 36.81 11.36 -6.11
CA GLU A 386 36.59 12.37 -7.15
C GLU A 386 37.07 13.76 -6.72
N ILE A 387 36.81 14.11 -5.46
CA ILE A 387 37.31 15.36 -4.87
C ILE A 387 38.84 15.37 -4.85
N PHE A 388 39.48 14.27 -4.44
CA PHE A 388 40.94 14.15 -4.44
C PHE A 388 41.54 14.39 -5.83
N ILE A 389 41.01 13.71 -6.86
CA ILE A 389 41.50 13.83 -8.25
C ILE A 389 41.42 15.28 -8.72
N LYS A 390 40.27 15.93 -8.54
CA LYS A 390 40.05 17.32 -8.95
C LYS A 390 41.01 18.31 -8.25
N SER A 391 41.29 18.07 -6.97
CA SER A 391 42.23 18.89 -6.20
C SER A 391 43.68 18.69 -6.64
N SER A 392 44.07 17.45 -6.96
CA SER A 392 45.38 17.16 -7.55
C SER A 392 45.55 17.82 -8.92
N GLU A 393 44.52 17.82 -9.76
CA GLU A 393 44.54 18.53 -11.05
C GLU A 393 44.73 20.04 -10.87
N THR A 394 44.07 20.64 -9.87
CA THR A 394 44.20 22.08 -9.58
C THR A 394 45.61 22.44 -9.10
N CYS A 395 46.18 21.63 -8.20
CA CYS A 395 47.57 21.74 -7.75
C CYS A 395 48.55 21.72 -8.92
N ILE A 396 48.39 20.73 -9.81
CA ILE A 396 49.26 20.55 -10.98
C ILE A 396 49.17 21.78 -11.90
N ASN A 397 47.97 22.28 -12.17
CA ASN A 397 47.77 23.47 -13.00
C ASN A 397 48.43 24.73 -12.41
N ASP A 398 48.32 24.94 -11.09
CA ASP A 398 48.98 26.07 -10.41
C ASP A 398 50.50 25.98 -10.51
N ILE A 399 51.05 24.77 -10.36
CA ILE A 399 52.50 24.52 -10.50
C ILE A 399 52.94 24.69 -11.95
N GLU A 400 52.15 24.26 -12.93
CA GLU A 400 52.42 24.51 -14.35
C GLU A 400 52.46 26.02 -14.67
N MET A 401 51.54 26.81 -14.12
CA MET A 401 51.58 28.27 -14.29
C MET A 401 52.85 28.89 -13.69
N LYS A 402 53.23 28.50 -12.47
CA LYS A 402 54.48 28.95 -11.83
C LYS A 402 55.72 28.51 -12.62
N PHE A 403 55.70 27.31 -13.18
CA PHE A 403 56.79 26.77 -14.00
C PHE A 403 56.93 27.53 -15.33
N ASN A 404 55.82 27.92 -15.95
CA ASN A 404 55.79 28.75 -17.15
C ASN A 404 56.35 30.15 -16.88
N ASP A 405 56.00 30.76 -15.74
CA ASP A 405 56.55 32.05 -15.31
C ASP A 405 58.07 31.97 -15.08
N LEU A 406 58.53 30.93 -14.37
CA LEU A 406 59.96 30.66 -14.17
C LEU A 406 60.70 30.50 -15.51
N THR A 407 60.07 29.85 -16.48
CA THR A 407 60.64 29.68 -17.83
C THR A 407 60.81 31.03 -18.55
N GLN A 408 59.88 31.96 -18.40
CA GLN A 408 60.01 33.31 -18.96
C GLN A 408 61.12 34.11 -18.26
N GLN A 409 61.22 34.02 -16.93
CA GLN A 409 62.29 34.65 -16.16
C GLN A 409 63.68 34.15 -16.60
N ILE A 410 63.84 32.84 -16.82
CA ILE A 410 65.09 32.25 -17.33
C ILE A 410 65.45 32.84 -18.71
N LYS A 411 64.49 32.96 -19.63
CA LYS A 411 64.71 33.55 -20.96
C LYS A 411 65.12 35.03 -20.87
N GLN A 412 64.54 35.78 -19.93
CA GLN A 412 64.88 37.18 -19.71
C GLN A 412 66.33 37.33 -19.25
N PHE A 413 66.74 36.56 -18.23
CA PHE A 413 68.12 36.59 -17.73
C PHE A 413 69.15 36.18 -18.80
N GLN A 414 68.79 35.28 -19.73
CA GLN A 414 69.66 34.91 -20.86
C GLN A 414 69.84 36.06 -21.86
N LYS A 415 68.81 36.88 -22.06
CA LYS A 415 68.82 37.99 -23.01
C LYS A 415 69.61 39.19 -22.48
N GLU A 416 69.61 39.40 -21.17
CA GLU A 416 70.28 40.52 -20.49
C GLU A 416 71.74 40.22 -20.12
N ASN A 417 72.24 39.00 -20.36
CA ASN A 417 73.58 38.53 -19.94
C ASN A 417 73.82 38.62 -18.42
N GLU A 418 72.76 38.62 -17.60
CA GLU A 418 72.82 38.76 -16.14
C GLU A 418 72.96 37.41 -15.39
N PHE A 419 73.39 36.34 -16.06
CA PHE A 419 73.54 35.02 -15.41
C PHE A 419 74.74 35.01 -14.45
N ASN A 420 74.46 35.17 -13.15
CA ASN A 420 75.42 35.05 -12.06
C ASN A 420 74.95 33.99 -11.03
N GLU A 421 75.81 33.66 -10.06
CA GLU A 421 75.57 32.60 -9.07
C GLU A 421 74.36 32.88 -8.16
N ILE A 422 74.03 34.16 -7.92
CA ILE A 422 72.88 34.59 -7.12
C ILE A 422 71.57 34.24 -7.86
N ASN A 423 71.49 34.53 -9.16
CA ASN A 423 70.32 34.24 -9.99
C ASN A 423 70.10 32.73 -10.15
N LEU A 424 71.17 31.94 -10.28
CA LEU A 424 71.11 30.47 -10.30
C LEU A 424 70.58 29.88 -8.98
N ASN A 425 71.02 30.41 -7.83
CA ASN A 425 70.53 29.96 -6.53
C ASN A 425 69.07 30.38 -6.29
N TYR A 426 68.66 31.56 -6.77
CA TYR A 426 67.25 31.98 -6.73
C TYR A 426 66.34 31.04 -7.53
N LEU A 427 66.70 30.72 -8.78
CA LEU A 427 65.93 29.80 -9.63
C LEU A 427 65.87 28.38 -9.03
N ARG A 428 66.99 27.87 -8.48
CA ARG A 428 67.02 26.57 -7.79
C ARG A 428 66.10 26.54 -6.57
N ASN A 429 66.05 27.63 -5.79
CA ASN A 429 65.15 27.71 -4.64
C ASN A 429 63.67 27.74 -5.06
N GLN A 430 63.32 28.41 -6.15
CA GLN A 430 61.94 28.39 -6.67
C GLN A 430 61.53 27.00 -7.16
N LEU A 431 62.41 26.31 -7.90
CA LEU A 431 62.20 24.91 -8.32
C LEU A 431 62.03 23.97 -7.12
N ARG A 432 62.85 24.14 -6.08
CA ARG A 432 62.75 23.36 -4.85
C ARG A 432 61.42 23.59 -4.13
N LYS A 433 60.98 24.84 -3.98
CA LYS A 433 59.68 25.18 -3.39
C LYS A 433 58.51 24.59 -4.17
N MET A 434 58.53 24.68 -5.51
CA MET A 434 57.51 24.05 -6.36
C MET A 434 57.50 22.51 -6.23
N THR A 435 58.68 21.90 -6.09
CA THR A 435 58.80 20.45 -5.88
C THR A 435 58.27 20.04 -4.50
N GLU A 436 58.51 20.85 -3.48
CA GLU A 436 57.97 20.64 -2.13
C GLU A 436 56.44 20.82 -2.10
N GLU A 437 55.90 21.82 -2.80
CA GLU A 437 54.44 22.04 -2.97
C GLU A 437 53.75 20.91 -3.77
N LEU A 438 54.40 20.36 -4.80
CA LEU A 438 53.87 19.22 -5.58
C LEU A 438 53.79 17.94 -4.75
N ASN A 439 54.81 17.69 -3.92
CA ASN A 439 54.93 16.46 -3.14
C ASN A 439 54.17 16.51 -1.81
N ASN A 440 53.94 17.70 -1.24
CA ASN A 440 53.19 17.91 -0.01
C ASN A 440 52.33 19.18 -0.10
N PRO A 441 51.15 19.10 -0.74
CA PRO A 441 50.25 20.23 -0.86
C PRO A 441 49.67 20.58 0.52
N SER A 442 49.91 21.81 0.99
CA SER A 442 49.51 22.30 2.33
C SER A 442 48.00 22.35 2.58
N TYR A 443 47.19 22.01 1.58
CA TYR A 443 45.72 21.96 1.61
C TYR A 443 45.16 20.52 1.70
N MET A 444 46.01 19.52 1.89
CA MET A 444 45.58 18.11 1.90
C MET A 444 46.03 17.43 3.19
N CYS A 445 45.07 17.07 4.05
CA CYS A 445 45.30 16.26 5.24
C CYS A 445 44.46 14.98 5.14
N ILE A 446 45.08 13.83 5.42
CA ILE A 446 44.42 12.53 5.47
C ILE A 446 44.43 12.11 6.93
N GLU A 447 43.28 12.20 7.60
CA GLU A 447 43.11 11.66 8.95
C GLU A 447 42.43 10.29 8.90
N LEU A 448 43.05 9.32 9.58
CA LEU A 448 42.50 7.99 9.82
C LEU A 448 41.77 8.01 11.17
N ASN A 449 40.43 8.07 11.12
CA ASN A 449 39.62 8.02 12.33
C ASN A 449 39.27 6.56 12.66
N ALA A 450 39.84 6.03 13.75
CA ALA A 450 39.78 4.61 14.11
C ALA A 450 38.63 4.24 15.09
N HIS A 451 37.52 4.98 15.10
CA HIS A 451 36.45 4.80 16.09
C HIS A 451 35.08 4.35 15.52
N SER A 452 35.01 3.88 14.27
CA SER A 452 33.85 3.16 13.73
C SER A 452 34.27 1.84 13.09
N PHE A 453 33.33 0.90 12.91
CA PHE A 453 33.52 -0.40 12.23
C PHE A 453 34.10 -0.29 10.81
N ILE A 454 34.20 0.93 10.28
CA ILE A 454 34.88 1.30 9.04
C ILE A 454 35.84 2.45 9.35
N ASN A 455 37.08 2.34 8.85
CA ASN A 455 38.05 3.43 8.83
C ASN A 455 37.57 4.49 7.83
N ASN A 456 37.23 5.69 8.33
CA ASN A 456 36.91 6.81 7.45
C ASN A 456 38.19 7.54 7.05
N ILE A 457 38.42 7.66 5.74
CA ILE A 457 39.38 8.61 5.18
C ILE A 457 38.66 9.95 5.09
N LEU A 458 38.97 10.86 6.01
CA LEU A 458 38.44 12.22 5.99
C LEU A 458 39.37 13.09 5.15
N ILE A 459 38.88 13.54 4.00
CA ILE A 459 39.50 14.60 3.21
C ILE A 459 38.58 15.82 3.37
N THR A 460 38.96 16.74 4.24
CA THR A 460 38.20 17.98 4.48
C THR A 460 38.57 19.03 3.43
N PHE A 461 37.56 19.49 2.69
CA PHE A 461 37.62 20.76 1.98
C PHE A 461 36.47 21.66 2.46
N PRO A 462 36.75 22.85 3.01
CA PRO A 462 35.73 23.85 3.30
C PRO A 462 35.04 24.31 2.00
N LYS A 463 33.79 23.90 1.73
CA LYS A 463 33.00 24.40 0.57
C LYS A 463 32.41 25.80 0.76
N LYS A 464 32.40 26.28 1.99
CA LYS A 464 32.52 27.68 2.43
C LYS A 464 33.62 27.64 3.50
N PRO A 465 34.30 28.74 3.88
CA PRO A 465 35.24 28.66 4.98
C PRO A 465 34.59 27.84 6.10
N ILE A 466 35.22 26.71 6.44
CA ILE A 466 34.98 26.12 7.75
C ILE A 466 35.44 27.27 8.60
N PHE A 467 34.50 28.03 9.16
CA PHE A 467 34.83 28.96 10.23
C PHE A 467 35.22 28.05 11.38
N ASN A 468 36.46 27.57 11.33
CA ASN A 468 37.07 26.82 12.42
C ASN A 468 37.01 27.68 13.68
N GLU A 469 37.00 29.00 13.49
CA GLU A 469 36.75 30.03 14.48
C GLU A 469 36.03 31.20 13.79
N TRP A 470 34.81 31.56 14.23
CA TRP A 470 34.35 32.93 14.00
C TRP A 470 35.35 33.86 14.69
N LYS A 471 35.55 35.07 14.14
CA LYS A 471 36.30 36.07 14.90
C LYS A 471 35.55 36.25 16.22
N GLN A 472 36.23 36.03 17.35
CA GLN A 472 35.60 36.18 18.67
C GLN A 472 35.04 37.58 18.89
N ASN A 473 35.45 38.56 18.08
CA ASN A 473 34.92 39.93 18.09
C ASN A 473 33.67 40.03 17.21
N ALA A 474 32.50 40.14 17.83
CA ALA A 474 31.23 40.45 17.20
C ALA A 474 31.14 41.95 16.82
N ILE A 475 30.29 42.25 15.84
CA ILE A 475 29.92 43.62 15.45
C ILE A 475 28.46 43.82 15.82
N THR A 476 28.16 44.93 16.49
CA THR A 476 26.78 45.32 16.76
C THR A 476 26.08 45.74 15.48
N VAL A 477 24.96 45.09 15.15
CA VAL A 477 24.17 45.38 13.94
C VAL A 477 22.81 46.03 14.24
N ALA A 478 22.35 45.99 15.49
CA ALA A 478 21.17 46.68 16.00
C ALA A 478 21.41 47.06 17.48
N GLY A 479 20.72 48.07 18.01
CA GLY A 479 20.91 48.50 19.40
C GLY A 479 22.19 49.30 19.68
N GLU A 480 22.83 49.89 18.65
CA GLU A 480 24.09 50.66 18.78
C GLU A 480 24.03 51.80 19.81
N ASN A 481 22.83 52.33 20.09
CA ASN A 481 22.60 53.42 21.05
C ASN A 481 22.21 52.93 22.46
N GLY A 482 22.37 51.63 22.74
CA GLY A 482 22.11 51.03 24.05
C GLY A 482 20.63 50.96 24.42
N GLU A 483 20.35 50.97 25.72
CA GLU A 483 18.99 50.85 26.27
C GLU A 483 18.12 52.08 25.94
N GLY A 484 16.91 51.86 25.44
CA GLY A 484 15.92 52.92 25.25
C GLY A 484 14.82 52.56 24.26
N LYS A 485 14.01 53.55 23.86
CA LYS A 485 12.79 53.36 23.04
C LYS A 485 12.91 53.88 21.62
N GLU A 486 14.02 54.52 21.25
CA GLU A 486 14.26 54.97 19.88
C GLU A 486 14.49 53.77 18.94
N LEU A 487 14.43 53.97 17.62
CA LEU A 487 14.51 52.87 16.63
C LEU A 487 15.86 52.12 16.64
N ASN A 488 16.94 52.78 17.07
CA ASN A 488 18.28 52.19 17.19
C ASN A 488 18.66 51.86 18.65
N GLN A 489 17.68 51.86 19.55
CA GLN A 489 17.82 51.44 20.94
C GLN A 489 16.94 50.20 21.16
N LEU A 490 17.49 49.18 21.81
CA LEU A 490 16.75 47.98 22.20
C LEU A 490 16.66 47.94 23.72
N ASN A 491 15.78 47.14 24.28
CA ASN A 491 15.72 46.86 25.71
C ASN A 491 15.46 45.37 25.92
N CYS A 492 16.47 44.66 26.41
CA CYS A 492 16.44 43.21 26.61
C CYS A 492 16.02 42.44 25.35
N PRO A 493 16.71 42.58 24.19
CA PRO A 493 16.32 41.87 22.97
C PRO A 493 16.28 40.35 23.20
N GLY A 494 15.16 39.75 22.80
CA GLY A 494 14.84 38.34 22.93
C GLY A 494 15.17 37.57 21.65
N GLY A 495 14.21 36.78 21.16
CA GLY A 495 14.35 36.01 19.94
C GLY A 495 14.64 36.86 18.70
N ILE A 496 15.42 36.28 17.79
CA ILE A 496 15.86 36.91 16.55
C ILE A 496 15.59 35.98 15.38
N PHE A 497 15.20 36.54 14.25
CA PHE A 497 14.96 35.79 13.02
C PHE A 497 15.50 36.56 11.82
N ILE A 498 16.21 35.85 10.94
CA ILE A 498 16.73 36.40 9.69
C ILE A 498 15.92 35.81 8.53
N ASP A 499 15.35 36.67 7.69
CA ASP A 499 14.64 36.22 6.49
C ASP A 499 15.60 35.97 5.31
N LYS A 500 15.09 35.40 4.21
CA LYS A 500 15.87 35.13 2.99
C LYS A 500 16.39 36.38 2.26
N LYS A 501 16.00 37.57 2.70
CA LYS A 501 16.49 38.85 2.17
C LYS A 501 17.51 39.48 3.11
N ASN A 502 17.94 38.75 4.15
CA ASN A 502 18.82 39.20 5.22
C ASN A 502 18.23 40.38 6.05
N ASN A 503 16.90 40.48 6.13
CA ASN A 503 16.25 41.37 7.09
C ASN A 503 16.26 40.73 8.47
N ILE A 504 16.56 41.54 9.49
CA ILE A 504 16.68 41.10 10.88
C ILE A 504 15.42 41.49 11.63
N PHE A 505 14.68 40.50 12.12
CA PHE A 505 13.54 40.68 13.02
C PHE A 505 14.00 40.42 14.45
N ILE A 506 13.74 41.37 15.34
CA ILE A 506 14.18 41.33 16.74
C ILE A 506 12.97 41.54 17.63
N ALA A 507 12.76 40.60 18.57
CA ALA A 507 11.81 40.77 19.65
C ALA A 507 12.41 41.69 20.71
N ASP A 508 12.00 42.96 20.72
CA ASP A 508 12.47 43.97 21.67
C ASP A 508 11.59 43.89 22.94
N ASP A 509 11.88 42.89 23.76
CA ASP A 509 11.00 42.36 24.82
C ASP A 509 10.49 43.43 25.78
N CYS A 510 11.41 44.19 26.39
CA CYS A 510 11.07 45.18 27.40
C CYS A 510 10.48 46.48 26.80
N ASN A 511 10.66 46.71 25.50
CA ASN A 511 9.96 47.76 24.78
C ASN A 511 8.62 47.31 24.18
N HIS A 512 8.30 46.02 24.27
CA HIS A 512 7.04 45.43 23.83
C HIS A 512 6.75 45.64 22.35
N ARG A 513 7.76 45.45 21.51
CA ARG A 513 7.66 45.65 20.06
C ARG A 513 8.53 44.68 19.28
N ILE A 514 8.26 44.55 18.00
CA ILE A 514 9.15 43.86 17.05
C ILE A 514 9.78 44.90 16.14
N ILE A 515 11.11 44.88 16.07
CA ILE A 515 11.90 45.71 15.15
C ILE A 515 12.30 44.86 13.94
N GLU A 516 12.07 45.39 12.74
CA GLU A 516 12.68 44.89 11.51
C GLU A 516 13.78 45.86 11.09
N ARG A 517 15.00 45.35 10.92
CA ARG A 517 16.10 46.07 10.27
C ARG A 517 16.32 45.48 8.89
N GLN A 518 16.08 46.27 7.86
CA GLN A 518 16.27 45.83 6.49
C GLN A 518 17.75 45.70 6.13
N TYR A 519 18.07 44.76 5.25
CA TYR A 519 19.44 44.56 4.77
C TYR A 519 20.03 45.87 4.20
N ASN A 520 21.27 46.20 4.57
CA ASN A 520 21.98 47.44 4.22
C ASN A 520 21.37 48.77 4.73
N THR A 521 20.44 48.74 5.67
CA THR A 521 19.92 49.95 6.32
C THR A 521 20.51 50.15 7.72
N LYS A 522 20.65 51.40 8.16
CA LYS A 522 21.10 51.73 9.52
C LYS A 522 19.96 51.91 10.52
N GLU A 523 18.75 52.16 10.05
CA GLU A 523 17.58 52.44 10.89
C GLU A 523 16.60 51.27 10.82
N GLY A 524 16.19 50.77 11.98
CA GLY A 524 15.12 49.78 12.08
C GLY A 524 13.74 50.43 11.96
N GLN A 525 12.71 49.63 11.69
CA GLN A 525 11.31 50.05 11.75
C GLN A 525 10.51 49.14 12.68
N ILE A 526 9.48 49.70 13.33
CA ILE A 526 8.56 48.92 14.15
C ILE A 526 7.58 48.20 13.23
N VAL A 527 7.62 46.87 13.21
CA VAL A 527 6.71 46.04 12.40
C VAL A 527 5.54 45.49 13.22
N ALA A 528 5.66 45.46 14.54
CA ALA A 528 4.57 45.11 15.46
C ALA A 528 4.75 45.78 16.83
N GLY A 529 3.64 46.04 17.54
CA GLY A 529 3.65 46.63 18.88
C GLY A 529 3.86 48.15 18.94
N ALA A 530 3.63 48.89 17.86
CA ALA A 530 3.78 50.35 17.83
C ALA A 530 2.90 51.09 18.86
N ASN A 531 1.78 50.47 19.27
CA ASN A 531 0.87 51.01 20.29
C ASN A 531 1.29 50.68 21.73
N GLY A 532 2.53 50.19 21.91
CA GLY A 532 3.16 49.95 23.21
C GLY A 532 2.58 48.76 23.97
N ARG A 533 2.84 48.76 25.29
CA ARG A 533 2.43 47.68 26.19
C ARG A 533 0.91 47.58 26.32
N GLY A 534 0.37 46.37 26.14
CA GLY A 534 -1.01 46.07 26.50
C GLY A 534 -1.46 44.71 25.99
N ASN A 535 -2.77 44.44 26.09
CA ASN A 535 -3.37 43.16 25.70
C ASN A 535 -4.34 43.27 24.51
N GLN A 536 -4.51 44.46 23.94
CA GLN A 536 -5.28 44.66 22.71
C GLN A 536 -4.60 43.95 21.53
N ILE A 537 -5.34 43.74 20.44
CA ILE A 537 -4.87 42.95 19.29
C ILE A 537 -3.68 43.60 18.58
N ASP A 538 -3.54 44.91 18.69
CA ASP A 538 -2.52 45.77 18.11
C ASP A 538 -1.45 46.22 19.14
N GLN A 539 -1.46 45.61 20.33
CA GLN A 539 -0.47 45.81 21.39
C GLN A 539 0.25 44.49 21.70
N LEU A 540 1.48 44.59 22.17
CA LEU A 540 2.27 43.44 22.65
C LEU A 540 2.61 43.65 24.13
N ASN A 541 2.98 42.59 24.83
CA ASN A 541 3.43 42.60 26.21
C ASN A 541 4.50 41.53 26.38
N CYS A 542 5.76 41.95 26.43
CA CYS A 542 6.94 41.09 26.52
C CYS A 542 6.98 40.01 25.41
N PRO A 543 7.12 40.41 24.13
CA PRO A 543 7.33 39.46 23.06
C PRO A 543 8.69 38.79 23.21
N THR A 544 8.72 37.47 23.37
CA THR A 544 9.97 36.73 23.64
C THR A 544 10.63 36.18 22.40
N ASP A 545 9.86 35.93 21.34
CA ASP A 545 10.36 35.35 20.09
C ASP A 545 9.54 35.79 18.87
N VAL A 546 10.18 35.76 17.71
CA VAL A 546 9.59 36.19 16.44
C VAL A 546 10.09 35.30 15.31
N ILE A 547 9.18 34.86 14.45
CA ILE A 547 9.51 34.17 13.19
C ILE A 547 8.72 34.78 12.02
N PHE A 548 9.16 34.53 10.80
CA PHE A 548 8.45 35.01 9.61
C PHE A 548 7.83 33.87 8.81
N ASP A 549 6.52 33.93 8.62
CA ASP A 549 5.81 33.02 7.73
C ASP A 549 5.95 33.49 6.27
N GLN A 550 6.83 32.82 5.54
CA GLN A 550 7.11 33.12 4.14
C GLN A 550 5.90 32.87 3.22
N GLN A 551 5.02 31.92 3.54
CA GLN A 551 3.87 31.59 2.69
C GLN A 551 2.79 32.66 2.80
N ASN A 552 2.47 33.08 4.02
CA ASN A 552 1.45 34.10 4.27
C ASN A 552 2.02 35.53 4.33
N ARG A 553 3.35 35.68 4.25
CA ARG A 553 4.11 36.94 4.33
C ARG A 553 3.76 37.74 5.59
N SER A 554 3.69 37.05 6.72
CA SER A 554 3.29 37.61 8.02
C SER A 554 4.31 37.30 9.10
N THR A 555 4.44 38.20 10.07
CA THR A 555 5.26 37.96 11.26
C THR A 555 4.44 37.17 12.29
N ILE A 556 5.01 36.11 12.86
CA ILE A 556 4.39 35.35 13.97
C ILE A 556 5.20 35.64 15.23
N ILE A 557 4.51 36.00 16.30
CA ILE A 557 5.11 36.56 17.52
C ILE A 557 4.63 35.78 18.73
N ALA A 558 5.56 35.37 19.59
CA ALA A 558 5.27 34.84 20.91
C ALA A 558 5.07 36.00 21.87
N ASP A 559 3.82 36.40 22.08
CA ASP A 559 3.42 37.50 22.96
C ASP A 559 3.24 36.98 24.39
N GLN A 560 4.38 36.63 25.02
CA GLN A 560 4.45 35.83 26.25
C GLN A 560 3.68 36.46 27.40
N GLY A 561 3.80 37.76 27.62
CA GLY A 561 3.12 38.47 28.71
C GLY A 561 1.59 38.47 28.56
N ASN A 562 1.08 38.27 27.34
CA ASN A 562 -0.35 38.07 27.06
C ASN A 562 -0.75 36.59 26.91
N ARG A 563 0.21 35.66 26.99
CA ARG A 563 0.03 34.21 26.84
C ARG A 563 -0.66 33.83 25.54
N ARG A 564 -0.19 34.39 24.42
CA ARG A 564 -0.76 34.15 23.10
C ARG A 564 0.31 34.15 22.01
N VAL A 565 0.04 33.43 20.93
CA VAL A 565 0.77 33.55 19.67
C VAL A 565 -0.07 34.37 18.70
N ILE A 566 0.50 35.46 18.20
CA ILE A 566 -0.20 36.40 17.32
C ILE A 566 0.47 36.44 15.95
N GLN A 567 -0.35 36.43 14.90
CA GLN A 567 0.05 36.70 13.54
C GLN A 567 -0.17 38.17 13.22
N TRP A 568 0.86 38.80 12.68
CA TRP A 568 0.88 40.21 12.34
C TRP A 568 1.08 40.36 10.82
N LEU A 569 -0.01 40.72 10.13
CA LEU A 569 -0.01 40.96 8.68
C LEU A 569 -0.49 42.39 8.40
N ASN A 570 0.44 43.33 8.27
CA ASN A 570 0.12 44.76 8.17
C ASN A 570 -0.82 45.21 9.34
N GLN A 571 -1.84 46.02 9.04
CA GLN A 571 -2.86 46.47 10.01
C GLN A 571 -3.90 45.39 10.38
N ASN A 572 -3.75 44.15 9.90
CA ASN A 572 -4.65 43.04 10.20
C ASN A 572 -3.91 42.01 11.08
N GLN A 573 -4.21 42.06 12.38
CA GLN A 573 -3.67 41.14 13.36
C GLN A 573 -4.68 40.03 13.70
N GLN A 574 -4.18 38.83 13.94
CA GLN A 574 -4.99 37.68 14.32
C GLN A 574 -4.31 36.90 15.44
N ILE A 575 -5.06 36.57 16.50
CA ILE A 575 -4.60 35.60 17.51
C ILE A 575 -4.66 34.22 16.87
N LEU A 576 -3.51 33.54 16.77
CA LEU A 576 -3.44 32.16 16.30
C LEU A 576 -3.76 31.20 17.44
N ILE A 577 -3.08 31.37 18.57
CA ILE A 577 -3.18 30.48 19.73
C ILE A 577 -3.34 31.34 20.98
N ASP A 578 -4.34 31.07 21.81
CA ASP A 578 -4.56 31.72 23.09
C ASP A 578 -4.23 30.81 24.27
N ASN A 579 -4.10 31.41 25.46
CA ASN A 579 -3.86 30.71 26.73
C ASN A 579 -2.63 29.76 26.72
N ILE A 580 -1.55 30.18 26.06
CA ILE A 580 -0.29 29.44 25.96
C ILE A 580 0.86 30.28 26.53
N ASP A 581 1.65 29.72 27.44
CA ASP A 581 2.88 30.38 27.91
C ASP A 581 4.00 30.17 26.90
N CYS A 582 3.90 30.88 25.78
CA CYS A 582 4.77 30.75 24.62
C CYS A 582 6.08 31.52 24.84
N TRP A 583 7.19 30.81 24.86
CA TRP A 583 8.52 31.41 24.99
C TRP A 583 9.32 31.37 23.70
N GLY A 584 9.19 30.30 22.91
CA GLY A 584 9.88 30.10 21.65
C GLY A 584 8.97 29.56 20.56
N LEU A 585 9.29 29.93 19.33
CA LEU A 585 8.58 29.60 18.11
C LEU A 585 9.52 28.94 17.11
N ALA A 586 8.99 27.97 16.37
CA ALA A 586 9.65 27.48 15.17
C ALA A 586 8.61 27.10 14.13
N MET A 587 8.96 27.21 12.84
CA MET A 587 8.11 26.76 11.76
C MET A 587 8.91 25.91 10.79
N ASP A 588 8.38 24.73 10.44
CA ASP A 588 9.05 23.85 9.49
C ASP A 588 8.74 24.24 8.03
N LYS A 589 9.48 23.62 7.10
CA LYS A 589 9.30 23.84 5.66
C LYS A 589 7.92 23.46 5.12
N HIS A 590 7.14 22.68 5.88
CA HIS A 590 5.78 22.25 5.53
C HIS A 590 4.71 23.20 6.10
N GLY A 591 5.10 24.22 6.86
CA GLY A 591 4.19 25.20 7.44
C GLY A 591 3.55 24.74 8.76
N PHE A 592 4.14 23.79 9.48
CA PHE A 592 3.69 23.51 10.84
C PHE A 592 4.35 24.46 11.83
N LEU A 593 3.54 25.05 12.71
CA LEU A 593 3.98 25.95 13.77
C LEU A 593 4.21 25.15 15.06
N TYR A 594 5.38 25.31 15.65
CA TYR A 594 5.80 24.69 16.90
C TYR A 594 5.93 25.78 17.95
N VAL A 595 5.36 25.54 19.13
CA VAL A 595 5.33 26.51 20.23
C VAL A 595 5.70 25.79 21.52
N SER A 596 6.65 26.35 22.26
CA SER A 596 6.98 25.87 23.61
C SER A 596 5.94 26.37 24.59
N ASN A 597 5.49 25.51 25.49
CA ASN A 597 4.62 25.88 26.59
C ASN A 597 5.38 25.67 27.90
N CYS A 598 5.97 26.74 28.40
CA CYS A 598 6.83 26.70 29.57
C CYS A 598 6.04 26.24 30.83
N MET A 599 4.83 26.75 31.05
CA MET A 599 3.94 26.32 32.13
C MET A 599 3.60 24.82 32.09
N LYS A 600 3.34 24.27 30.90
CA LYS A 600 2.97 22.84 30.74
C LYS A 600 4.18 21.91 30.53
N ASN A 601 5.40 22.44 30.43
CA ASN A 601 6.62 21.66 30.22
C ASN A 601 6.55 20.77 28.96
N GLU A 602 6.08 21.34 27.86
CA GLU A 602 5.87 20.62 26.61
C GLU A 602 6.13 21.52 25.39
N VAL A 603 6.34 20.89 24.24
CA VAL A 603 6.29 21.56 22.93
C VAL A 603 5.12 21.00 22.15
N ARG A 604 4.31 21.89 21.58
CA ARG A 604 3.15 21.55 20.78
C ARG A 604 3.31 22.01 19.35
N ARG A 605 2.66 21.28 18.45
CA ARG A 605 2.64 21.54 17.01
C ARG A 605 1.22 21.73 16.50
N TRP A 606 1.02 22.76 15.67
CA TRP A 606 -0.20 23.01 14.92
C TRP A 606 0.10 23.01 13.43
N LYS A 607 -0.90 22.59 12.64
CA LYS A 607 -0.88 22.76 11.19
C LYS A 607 -1.33 24.18 10.85
N ALA A 608 -0.68 24.82 9.89
CA ALA A 608 -1.08 26.15 9.44
C ALA A 608 -2.57 26.20 9.08
N GLY A 609 -3.28 27.19 9.62
CA GLY A 609 -4.72 27.40 9.43
C GLY A 609 -5.63 26.58 10.37
N GLU A 610 -5.09 25.65 11.15
CA GLU A 610 -5.85 24.78 12.07
C GLU A 610 -5.46 25.05 13.54
N TYR A 611 -5.52 26.32 13.97
CA TYR A 611 -5.05 26.73 15.30
C TYR A 611 -6.12 26.65 16.41
N ASN A 612 -7.38 26.38 16.06
CA ASN A 612 -8.50 26.30 17.02
C ASN A 612 -8.54 24.97 17.81
N ASN A 613 -7.58 24.07 17.61
CA ASN A 613 -7.45 22.83 18.36
C ASN A 613 -6.33 22.95 19.41
N GLU A 614 -6.23 21.97 20.32
CA GLU A 614 -5.21 22.00 21.39
C GLU A 614 -3.77 21.76 20.90
N GLY A 615 -3.54 21.50 19.61
CA GLY A 615 -2.24 21.10 19.07
C GLY A 615 -1.81 19.70 19.50
N VAL A 616 -0.80 19.16 18.82
CA VAL A 616 -0.23 17.84 19.12
C VAL A 616 1.05 18.03 19.94
N VAL A 617 1.18 17.32 21.06
CA VAL A 617 2.43 17.29 21.85
C VAL A 617 3.50 16.53 21.06
N VAL A 618 4.64 17.17 20.83
CA VAL A 618 5.77 16.61 20.04
C VAL A 618 7.06 16.48 20.86
N ALA A 619 7.16 17.12 22.02
CA ALA A 619 8.23 16.92 22.99
C ALA A 619 7.70 17.19 24.42
N GLY A 620 8.19 16.43 25.40
CA GLY A 620 7.72 16.53 26.79
C GLY A 620 6.29 16.00 27.00
N GLY A 621 5.50 16.73 27.80
CA GLY A 621 4.09 16.41 28.08
C GLY A 621 3.85 15.33 29.16
N ASN A 622 4.90 14.92 29.88
CA ASN A 622 4.83 13.93 30.96
C ASN A 622 5.19 14.56 32.32
N ASP A 623 4.57 15.70 32.62
CA ASP A 623 4.89 16.57 33.76
C ASP A 623 6.32 17.12 33.75
N LYS A 624 6.57 18.04 34.69
CA LYS A 624 7.88 18.62 34.95
C LYS A 624 8.85 17.56 35.48
N GLY A 625 10.02 17.41 34.86
CA GLY A 625 11.08 16.54 35.36
C GLY A 625 12.29 16.48 34.42
N ASN A 626 13.25 15.60 34.71
CA ASN A 626 14.52 15.48 33.99
C ASN A 626 14.70 14.13 33.28
N GLN A 627 13.67 13.28 33.24
CA GLN A 627 13.68 12.06 32.43
C GLN A 627 13.74 12.38 30.93
N LEU A 628 14.04 11.39 30.09
CA LEU A 628 14.19 11.59 28.64
C LEU A 628 12.87 11.92 27.94
N ASN A 629 11.72 11.63 28.55
CA ASN A 629 10.38 11.97 28.09
C ASN A 629 9.78 13.20 28.80
N GLN A 630 10.57 13.91 29.61
CA GLN A 630 10.15 15.07 30.41
C GLN A 630 10.98 16.31 30.05
N LEU A 631 10.37 17.48 30.26
CA LEU A 631 11.01 18.80 30.14
C LEU A 631 10.77 19.58 31.44
N HIS A 632 11.52 20.66 31.64
CA HIS A 632 11.35 21.59 32.74
C HIS A 632 11.60 23.02 32.25
N ALA A 633 10.51 23.77 32.09
CA ALA A 633 10.49 25.13 31.56
C ALA A 633 11.14 25.27 30.17
N PRO A 634 10.65 24.54 29.13
CA PRO A 634 11.21 24.64 27.79
C PRO A 634 10.97 26.02 27.19
N THR A 635 12.00 26.63 26.59
CA THR A 635 11.90 27.97 25.97
C THR A 635 12.07 27.93 24.46
N PHE A 636 13.29 27.92 23.93
CA PHE A 636 13.53 27.96 22.49
C PHE A 636 13.42 26.60 21.83
N ILE A 637 13.01 26.64 20.56
CA ILE A 637 12.82 25.48 19.72
C ILE A 637 13.54 25.69 18.40
N PHE A 638 14.18 24.63 17.90
CA PHE A 638 14.60 24.55 16.50
C PHE A 638 14.02 23.29 15.87
N VAL A 639 13.51 23.39 14.65
CA VAL A 639 13.01 22.24 13.91
C VAL A 639 13.95 21.95 12.75
N GLY A 640 14.69 20.85 12.87
CA GLY A 640 15.62 20.39 11.85
C GLY A 640 14.96 19.52 10.79
N GLU A 641 15.79 18.85 9.99
CA GLU A 641 15.31 17.89 8.99
C GLU A 641 14.51 16.73 9.62
N ASN A 642 13.58 16.17 8.84
CA ASN A 642 12.70 15.06 9.23
C ASN A 642 11.85 15.34 10.48
N GLU A 643 11.42 16.59 10.68
CA GLU A 643 10.59 17.00 11.82
C GLU A 643 11.26 16.73 13.19
N SER A 644 12.61 16.76 13.23
CA SER A 644 13.34 16.63 14.49
C SER A 644 13.26 17.93 15.29
N VAL A 645 12.76 17.86 16.52
CA VAL A 645 12.54 19.03 17.38
C VAL A 645 13.64 19.10 18.42
N TYR A 646 14.41 20.19 18.40
CA TYR A 646 15.41 20.53 19.41
C TYR A 646 14.80 21.52 20.37
N VAL A 647 14.92 21.26 21.66
CA VAL A 647 14.28 22.04 22.72
C VAL A 647 15.32 22.39 23.78
N SER A 648 15.41 23.67 24.11
CA SER A 648 16.18 24.13 25.25
C SER A 648 15.40 23.87 26.53
N ASP A 649 15.88 22.89 27.30
CA ASP A 649 15.28 22.41 28.54
C ASP A 649 15.91 23.17 29.72
N VAL A 650 15.50 24.43 29.84
CA VAL A 650 16.22 25.50 30.55
C VAL A 650 16.57 25.13 31.98
N ASN A 651 15.60 24.66 32.77
CA ASN A 651 15.82 24.36 34.18
C ASN A 651 16.44 22.97 34.43
N ASN A 652 16.58 22.16 33.39
CA ASN A 652 17.40 20.95 33.43
C ASN A 652 18.80 21.19 32.85
N HIS A 653 19.09 22.42 32.40
CA HIS A 653 20.40 22.84 31.91
C HIS A 653 20.93 21.96 30.77
N ARG A 654 20.06 21.61 29.83
CA ARG A 654 20.39 20.74 28.70
C ARG A 654 19.61 21.14 27.46
N VAL A 655 20.06 20.63 26.31
CA VAL A 655 19.28 20.67 25.06
C VAL A 655 18.91 19.25 24.69
N MET A 656 17.64 19.06 24.34
CA MET A 656 17.07 17.76 24.04
C MET A 656 16.57 17.71 22.59
N LYS A 657 16.75 16.59 21.92
CA LYS A 657 16.28 16.32 20.55
C LYS A 657 15.23 15.22 20.56
N TRP A 658 14.04 15.51 20.03
CA TRP A 658 13.02 14.50 19.73
C TRP A 658 12.99 14.23 18.23
N ARG A 659 13.03 12.95 17.87
CA ARG A 659 12.68 12.53 16.51
C ARG A 659 11.16 12.50 16.37
N LYS A 660 10.67 12.64 15.14
CA LYS A 660 9.25 12.50 14.83
C LYS A 660 8.67 11.24 15.48
N ASP A 661 7.54 11.39 16.15
CA ASP A 661 6.77 10.33 16.84
C ASP A 661 7.51 9.61 17.98
N ALA A 662 8.71 10.06 18.37
CA ALA A 662 9.46 9.48 19.48
C ALA A 662 8.77 9.72 20.83
N LYS A 663 8.77 8.70 21.69
CA LYS A 663 8.20 8.79 23.05
C LYS A 663 9.15 9.43 24.06
N GLU A 664 10.44 9.44 23.74
CA GLU A 664 11.51 10.04 24.53
C GLU A 664 12.49 10.76 23.61
N GLY A 665 13.16 11.77 24.16
CA GLY A 665 14.19 12.53 23.48
C GLY A 665 15.59 12.06 23.87
N THR A 666 16.59 12.60 23.18
CA THR A 666 18.00 12.37 23.48
C THR A 666 18.66 13.68 23.89
N VAL A 667 19.50 13.65 24.93
CA VAL A 667 20.32 14.81 25.30
C VAL A 667 21.37 15.02 24.22
N VAL A 668 21.43 16.23 23.66
CA VAL A 668 22.36 16.58 22.57
C VAL A 668 23.33 17.70 22.93
N ALA A 669 23.10 18.42 24.03
CA ALA A 669 24.07 19.31 24.66
C ALA A 669 23.80 19.41 26.18
N GLY A 670 24.83 19.66 26.98
CA GLY A 670 24.72 19.80 28.44
C GLY A 670 24.38 18.51 29.19
N ALA A 671 24.89 17.36 28.74
CA ALA A 671 24.59 16.05 29.36
C ALA A 671 24.97 15.96 30.85
N ASN A 672 25.89 16.81 31.32
CA ASN A 672 26.31 16.87 32.71
C ASN A 672 25.61 17.97 33.54
N GLY A 673 24.50 18.51 33.03
CA GLY A 673 23.63 19.45 33.74
C GLY A 673 24.27 20.83 33.99
N TYR A 674 23.92 21.41 35.14
CA TYR A 674 24.32 22.76 35.55
C TYR A 674 25.83 22.90 35.76
N GLY A 675 26.46 23.88 35.11
CA GLY A 675 27.84 24.29 35.38
C GLY A 675 28.47 25.05 34.22
N GLU A 676 29.77 25.35 34.35
CA GLU A 676 30.55 26.14 33.38
C GLU A 676 31.53 25.32 32.52
N ASN A 677 31.68 24.02 32.80
CA ASN A 677 32.54 23.14 32.02
C ASN A 677 32.04 22.99 30.56
N LEU A 678 32.89 22.50 29.67
CA LEU A 678 32.57 22.36 28.24
C LEU A 678 31.47 21.31 27.95
N ASN A 679 31.17 20.44 28.91
CA ASN A 679 30.12 19.42 28.84
C ASN A 679 28.87 19.77 29.67
N GLN A 680 28.80 21.00 30.19
CA GLN A 680 27.73 21.54 31.03
C GLN A 680 27.14 22.81 30.40
N LEU A 681 25.91 23.14 30.80
CA LEU A 681 25.22 24.37 30.42
C LEU A 681 24.64 25.03 31.68
N SER A 682 24.27 26.31 31.57
CA SER A 682 23.67 27.12 32.61
C SER A 682 22.48 27.89 32.03
N TYR A 683 21.29 27.33 32.23
CA TYR A 683 20.00 27.89 31.78
C TYR A 683 19.96 28.17 30.27
N PRO A 684 20.24 27.18 29.40
CA PRO A 684 20.40 27.41 27.97
C PRO A 684 19.11 28.00 27.36
N GLN A 685 19.26 29.05 26.53
CA GLN A 685 18.13 29.71 25.86
C GLN A 685 18.11 29.33 24.38
N GLY A 686 18.49 30.21 23.46
CA GLY A 686 18.46 29.95 22.01
C GLY A 686 19.19 28.66 21.62
N VAL A 687 18.57 27.91 20.72
CA VAL A 687 19.14 26.71 20.10
C VAL A 687 18.92 26.80 18.60
N ILE A 688 19.97 26.57 17.80
CA ILE A 688 19.86 26.37 16.34
C ILE A 688 20.82 25.27 15.89
N VAL A 689 20.53 24.65 14.75
CA VAL A 689 21.37 23.60 14.17
C VAL A 689 21.73 23.99 12.74
N ASP A 690 23.01 23.90 12.39
CA ASP A 690 23.48 24.19 11.03
C ASP A 690 23.26 22.99 10.07
N ASP A 691 23.50 23.21 8.77
CA ASP A 691 23.37 22.18 7.73
C ASP A 691 24.32 20.98 7.91
N LEU A 692 25.35 21.11 8.76
CA LEU A 692 26.29 20.04 9.10
C LEU A 692 25.84 19.25 10.35
N GLY A 693 24.71 19.61 10.95
CA GLY A 693 24.20 19.00 12.17
C GLY A 693 24.89 19.47 13.45
N GLN A 694 25.66 20.56 13.41
CA GLN A 694 26.26 21.15 14.60
C GLN A 694 25.24 21.99 15.34
N ILE A 695 25.20 21.81 16.66
CA ILE A 695 24.19 22.40 17.54
C ILE A 695 24.80 23.59 18.24
N TYR A 696 24.22 24.77 18.07
CA TYR A 696 24.65 26.01 18.71
C TYR A 696 23.64 26.36 19.80
N VAL A 697 24.14 26.63 21.00
CA VAL A 697 23.33 26.87 22.19
C VAL A 697 23.80 28.16 22.86
N ALA A 698 22.86 29.07 23.12
CA ALA A 698 23.09 30.24 23.95
C ALA A 698 23.11 29.79 25.40
N ASP A 699 24.32 29.65 25.96
CA ASP A 699 24.55 29.27 27.34
C ASP A 699 24.39 30.50 28.24
N TYR A 700 23.14 30.94 28.35
CA TYR A 700 22.69 32.21 28.91
C TYR A 700 23.36 32.56 30.25
N GLY A 701 23.36 31.63 31.20
CA GLY A 701 23.91 31.85 32.54
C GLY A 701 25.44 31.89 32.59
N ASN A 702 26.11 31.36 31.57
CA ASN A 702 27.57 31.38 31.44
C ASN A 702 28.06 32.46 30.45
N ASN A 703 27.16 33.32 29.95
CA ASN A 703 27.50 34.46 29.09
C ASN A 703 28.27 34.07 27.82
N ARG A 704 27.94 32.91 27.24
CA ARG A 704 28.65 32.37 26.07
C ARG A 704 27.70 31.67 25.10
N VAL A 705 28.17 31.47 23.87
CA VAL A 705 27.55 30.57 22.91
C VAL A 705 28.45 29.37 22.70
N MET A 706 27.88 28.19 22.79
CA MET A 706 28.59 26.92 22.71
C MET A 706 28.11 26.10 21.51
N ARG A 707 29.04 25.38 20.87
CA ARG A 707 28.77 24.48 19.73
C ARG A 707 29.08 23.04 20.07
N TRP A 708 28.13 22.15 19.85
CA TRP A 708 28.31 20.71 19.93
C TRP A 708 28.27 20.08 18.55
N CYS A 709 29.25 19.21 18.28
CA CYS A 709 29.16 18.30 17.14
C CYS A 709 28.40 17.03 17.55
N GLU A 710 27.64 16.44 16.63
CA GLU A 710 26.83 15.25 16.91
C GLU A 710 27.70 14.13 17.52
N GLY A 711 27.25 13.59 18.66
CA GLY A 711 27.91 12.50 19.38
C GLY A 711 29.13 12.91 20.24
N LYS A 712 29.44 14.20 20.38
CA LYS A 712 30.48 14.68 21.31
C LYS A 712 29.91 14.96 22.70
N GLU A 713 30.66 14.56 23.72
CA GLU A 713 30.30 14.79 25.13
C GLU A 713 30.55 16.24 25.58
N GLU A 714 31.48 16.93 24.92
CA GLU A 714 31.85 18.32 25.21
C GLU A 714 31.64 19.21 23.98
N GLY A 715 31.28 20.48 24.23
CA GLY A 715 31.16 21.51 23.21
C GLY A 715 32.39 22.41 23.13
N LYS A 716 32.44 23.27 22.13
CA LYS A 716 33.45 24.34 22.00
C LYS A 716 32.76 25.69 22.16
N VAL A 717 33.36 26.62 22.92
CA VAL A 717 32.89 28.00 22.96
C VAL A 717 33.10 28.61 21.57
N VAL A 718 32.07 29.28 21.06
CA VAL A 718 32.12 29.96 19.75
C VAL A 718 32.24 31.47 19.91
N VAL A 719 31.51 32.05 20.88
CA VAL A 719 31.54 33.48 21.21
C VAL A 719 31.36 33.63 22.74
N GLY A 720 31.98 34.66 23.34
CA GLY A 720 31.86 34.94 24.77
C GLY A 720 32.91 34.25 25.66
N GLU A 721 34.05 33.82 25.10
CA GLU A 721 35.15 33.21 25.88
C GLU A 721 35.70 34.12 26.99
N ASN A 722 35.49 35.43 26.88
CA ASN A 722 35.96 36.43 27.86
C ASN A 722 34.90 36.78 28.92
N GLY A 723 33.86 35.93 29.05
CA GLY A 723 32.83 36.04 30.07
C GLY A 723 31.89 37.23 29.90
N GLU A 724 31.27 37.63 31.00
CA GLU A 724 30.31 38.73 31.05
C GLU A 724 30.95 40.08 30.71
N GLY A 725 30.32 40.84 29.81
CA GLY A 725 30.70 42.21 29.52
C GLY A 725 30.14 42.72 28.19
N ASN A 726 30.49 43.95 27.82
CA ASN A 726 29.94 44.65 26.64
C ASN A 726 30.96 44.86 25.52
N GLN A 727 32.18 44.33 25.66
CA GLN A 727 33.19 44.36 24.58
C GLN A 727 32.74 43.47 23.42
N SER A 728 33.40 43.60 22.26
CA SER A 728 33.05 42.81 21.06
C SER A 728 33.25 41.31 21.25
N ASN A 729 34.09 40.88 22.18
CA ASN A 729 34.40 39.49 22.52
C ASN A 729 33.75 38.98 23.80
N GLN A 730 32.80 39.73 24.36
CA GLN A 730 32.05 39.42 25.57
C GLN A 730 30.56 39.45 25.25
N LEU A 731 29.79 38.66 25.98
CA LEU A 731 28.33 38.65 25.93
C LEU A 731 27.81 38.88 27.35
N ASN A 732 26.58 39.35 27.49
CA ASN A 732 25.86 39.38 28.74
C ASN A 732 24.49 38.76 28.52
N ARG A 733 24.34 37.52 28.99
CA ARG A 733 23.11 36.73 28.91
C ARG A 733 22.60 36.58 27.47
N PRO A 734 23.37 35.94 26.58
CA PRO A 734 22.95 35.72 25.19
C PRO A 734 21.65 34.92 25.15
N TYR A 735 20.72 35.32 24.27
CA TYR A 735 19.36 34.81 24.30
C TYR A 735 18.96 34.09 23.01
N GLY A 736 18.60 34.82 21.96
CA GLY A 736 18.21 34.28 20.65
C GLY A 736 19.41 34.09 19.72
N LEU A 737 19.33 33.07 18.86
CA LEU A 737 20.37 32.72 17.88
C LEU A 737 19.75 32.61 16.49
N SER A 738 20.45 33.06 15.44
CA SER A 738 20.04 32.83 14.04
C SER A 738 21.22 32.84 13.09
N PHE A 739 21.06 32.17 11.94
CA PHE A 739 21.96 32.26 10.78
C PHE A 739 21.31 33.04 9.64
N ASP A 740 22.13 33.64 8.79
CA ASP A 740 21.74 34.03 7.44
C ASP A 740 22.25 33.02 6.38
N ASP A 741 21.80 33.18 5.12
CA ASP A 741 22.18 32.29 4.01
C ASP A 741 23.68 32.35 3.65
N GLU A 742 24.38 33.39 4.10
CA GLU A 742 25.83 33.56 3.92
C GLU A 742 26.64 32.82 4.98
N GLY A 743 26.01 32.44 6.10
CA GLY A 743 26.61 31.75 7.23
C GLY A 743 27.12 32.69 8.33
N ASN A 744 26.67 33.95 8.33
CA ASN A 744 26.91 34.86 9.44
C ASN A 744 26.01 34.48 10.62
N PHE A 745 26.57 34.54 11.82
CA PHE A 745 25.88 34.18 13.04
C PHE A 745 25.47 35.41 13.83
N TYR A 746 24.20 35.45 14.20
CA TYR A 746 23.61 36.53 14.96
C TYR A 746 23.23 36.01 16.35
N VAL A 747 23.49 36.84 17.35
CA VAL A 747 23.18 36.58 18.76
C VAL A 747 22.50 37.83 19.30
N SER A 748 21.36 37.69 19.97
CA SER A 748 20.85 38.78 20.80
C SER A 748 21.53 38.77 22.15
N ASP A 749 22.17 39.88 22.47
CA ASP A 749 22.98 40.08 23.66
C ASP A 749 22.12 40.85 24.68
N CYS A 750 21.20 40.11 25.30
CA CYS A 750 20.01 40.63 25.97
C CYS A 750 20.34 41.76 26.97
N TRP A 751 21.30 41.56 27.87
CA TRP A 751 21.60 42.54 28.92
C TRP A 751 22.56 43.65 28.47
N ASN A 752 23.14 43.52 27.28
CA ASN A 752 23.85 44.60 26.60
C ASN A 752 22.95 45.38 25.63
N ASN A 753 21.68 45.00 25.49
CA ASN A 753 20.68 45.69 24.67
C ASN A 753 21.05 45.80 23.17
N ARG A 754 21.61 44.75 22.58
CA ARG A 754 22.12 44.77 21.20
C ARG A 754 21.98 43.45 20.44
#